data_AF-A0AA90TH99-F1
#
_entry.id   AF-A0AA90TH99-F1
#
_cell.length_a   1.000
_cell.length_b   1.000
_cell.length_c   1.000
_cell.angle_alpha   90.00
_cell.angle_beta   90.00
_cell.angle_gamma   90.00
#
_symmetry.space_group_name_H-M   'P 1'
#
loop_
_entity.id
_entity.type
_entity.pdbx_description
1 polymer ?
#
loop_
_entity_poly.entity_id
_entity_poly.type
_entity_poly.pdbx_seq_one_letter_code
_entity_poly.pdbx_strand_id
1 'polypeptide(L)'
;MNIDEFLRLGGTDQAGVIANVESLIGLEAGDILLAAGSLAEGLGSHKSDLDMILVTERKSDAFGYKDEFIFSLGTCLVDVRILPWGRVRSLLDRLDTWASRAWDASDQSGFSHDERVLLHRLACGLVWQQPPDQQRDPGYRPRISHLLRLKLQVARHTAKTIQVDMAGYQECGDFPTLVFAAHKLLGHAIDALLAGHGLSNPISKWRHRLLQRLPDNWESSLACRPSGLAASELYWRLQRIPEHHDAQSLAYVHSVSAFARAVFFWAEQALLDQTAQRHDGESRADMPGTALPPLALDMDFCRTATGVKIARINEFGVVLDLSGEEFRLALLFDGAASGPAPARHADGASDAMPAQRRLDALASRLADAGLIAPACPAALQADRGATPEAPAPRPAASSFPSPFDIPTPPGGEGWQQLYPYYHTFSEERRVFEESKFWFADKIHHPAPLYPFDAIICEAHWIGVSQYNTRVFLIPPALGIDQRILNGYLYLSPNGIDDPALIEQRASVFKQRAGYYFENWDSLYAQWQAKVRTHIAELEAIEIGDLPDIEPEAMVTEGRGIGSGYQLIVAWNRVIESLLKIWQYHFEMLNLGYTAYLSFMDFCKGAFPGIEVQTVAQMVAGIDVLLFQPDDELKKLARLAIDLGLQHLLKGEADADSVLAAMRACEAGRTWLSALDRAKQPWFNFSSGTGFSHEDRSWIDDLSLPLLAMRDYVERLERGDDIERPLDAVRQERERIAAEYMALLGSEEDRGCFAELLQLSRTVFPYVENHNFFVEHWHHTVFWNKIREFGKVFKAHGFVHEIDDIFHLNRYEIEAALFDLVTGWAVATPARGPAMWPAEIVRRKHIRAGLCNWTAPPALGVPPENVADPLVIMLWGLTGETIRNWLGASSDTDTGSGAAVRLKGCAASPGVVEGRARVVSSADQLPDVLQDDILICPVTSPSWAPIFGRIKAVVSDVGGIMSHGAIVAREYGLPAVVGTGVGTQVIRTGQRVRVDGDTGCVAVID
;
A
#
# COMPACT_ATOMS: atom_id res chain seq x y z
N MET A 1 34.58 -6.64 -27.72
CA MET A 1 34.81 -7.69 -28.73
C MET A 1 34.39 -7.15 -30.07
N ASN A 2 35.22 -7.28 -31.10
CA ASN A 2 34.83 -6.88 -32.46
C ASN A 2 34.13 -8.05 -33.18
N ILE A 3 33.47 -7.74 -34.30
CA ILE A 3 32.66 -8.73 -35.02
C ILE A 3 33.47 -9.90 -35.58
N ASP A 4 34.71 -9.64 -36.05
CA ASP A 4 35.59 -10.69 -36.58
C ASP A 4 36.05 -11.68 -35.51
N GLU A 5 36.33 -11.18 -34.31
CA GLU A 5 36.67 -11.97 -33.13
C GLU A 5 35.47 -12.83 -32.70
N PHE A 6 34.27 -12.25 -32.68
CA PHE A 6 33.03 -12.97 -32.37
C PHE A 6 32.75 -14.12 -33.35
N LEU A 7 32.79 -13.84 -34.66
CA LEU A 7 32.54 -14.84 -35.69
C LEU A 7 33.55 -16.00 -35.61
N ARG A 8 34.83 -15.67 -35.42
CA ARG A 8 35.91 -16.66 -35.29
C ARG A 8 35.70 -17.58 -34.08
N LEU A 9 35.34 -17.01 -32.92
CA LEU A 9 35.01 -17.78 -31.72
C LEU A 9 33.77 -18.66 -31.93
N GLY A 10 32.82 -18.18 -32.74
CA GLY A 10 31.63 -18.93 -33.12
C GLY A 10 31.84 -20.01 -34.18
N GLY A 11 33.06 -20.17 -34.71
CA GLY A 11 33.39 -21.17 -35.72
C GLY A 11 32.94 -20.80 -37.14
N THR A 12 32.79 -19.51 -37.44
CA THR A 12 32.41 -19.01 -38.77
C THR A 12 33.21 -17.75 -39.14
N ASP A 13 32.99 -17.24 -40.35
CA ASP A 13 33.46 -15.93 -40.80
C ASP A 13 32.31 -15.16 -41.48
N GLN A 14 32.61 -13.93 -41.93
CA GLN A 14 31.63 -13.09 -42.62
C GLN A 14 31.11 -13.77 -43.90
N ALA A 15 31.98 -14.43 -44.67
CA ALA A 15 31.60 -15.08 -45.91
C ALA A 15 30.62 -16.25 -45.66
N GLY A 16 30.84 -17.03 -44.61
CA GLY A 16 29.95 -18.12 -44.19
C GLY A 16 28.56 -17.62 -43.78
N VAL A 17 28.48 -16.48 -43.08
CA VAL A 17 27.19 -15.88 -42.72
C VAL A 17 26.45 -15.37 -43.97
N ILE A 18 27.14 -14.67 -44.88
CA ILE A 18 26.55 -14.18 -46.13
C ILE A 18 26.03 -15.36 -46.97
N ALA A 19 26.82 -16.42 -47.14
CA ALA A 19 26.43 -17.59 -47.91
C ALA A 19 25.20 -18.31 -47.29
N ASN A 20 25.08 -18.34 -45.96
CA ASN A 20 23.91 -18.90 -45.29
C ASN A 20 22.65 -18.05 -45.53
N VAL A 21 22.77 -16.73 -45.40
CA VAL A 21 21.69 -15.78 -45.74
C VAL A 21 21.26 -15.96 -47.20
N GLU A 22 22.22 -16.02 -48.14
CA GLU A 22 21.94 -16.25 -49.55
C GLU A 22 21.21 -17.59 -49.80
N SER A 23 21.61 -18.66 -49.11
CA SER A 23 20.94 -19.96 -49.20
C SER A 23 19.50 -19.95 -48.66
N LEU A 24 19.19 -19.10 -47.67
CA LEU A 24 17.87 -19.07 -47.03
C LEU A 24 16.87 -18.21 -47.79
N ILE A 25 17.30 -17.06 -48.33
CA ILE A 25 16.40 -16.04 -48.89
C ILE A 25 16.73 -15.61 -50.33
N GLY A 26 17.83 -16.10 -50.91
CA GLY A 26 18.29 -15.74 -52.25
C GLY A 26 18.59 -14.26 -52.38
N LEU A 27 19.83 -13.83 -52.08
CA LEU A 27 20.21 -12.43 -52.18
C LEU A 27 20.23 -11.97 -53.64
N GLU A 28 19.54 -10.87 -53.95
CA GLU A 28 19.48 -10.29 -55.29
C GLU A 28 20.52 -9.16 -55.45
N ALA A 29 20.83 -8.80 -56.70
CA ALA A 29 21.81 -7.77 -57.02
C ALA A 29 21.48 -6.37 -56.44
N GLY A 30 20.22 -6.12 -56.07
CA GLY A 30 19.73 -4.87 -55.46
C GLY A 30 19.65 -4.88 -53.93
N ASP A 31 19.98 -6.00 -53.27
CA ASP A 31 19.88 -6.14 -51.83
C ASP A 31 21.10 -5.54 -51.10
N ILE A 32 20.84 -4.97 -49.92
CA ILE A 32 21.87 -4.48 -49.01
C ILE A 32 21.81 -5.27 -47.73
N LEU A 33 22.93 -5.84 -47.34
CA LEU A 33 23.07 -6.59 -46.11
C LEU A 33 24.03 -5.85 -45.16
N LEU A 34 23.53 -5.50 -43.99
CA LEU A 34 24.25 -4.78 -42.95
C LEU A 34 24.37 -5.67 -41.71
N ALA A 35 25.56 -5.73 -41.10
CA ALA A 35 25.68 -6.14 -39.70
C ALA A 35 25.48 -4.90 -38.82
N ALA A 36 24.64 -5.01 -37.80
CA ALA A 36 24.24 -3.92 -36.93
C ALA A 36 24.37 -4.30 -35.45
N GLY A 37 23.91 -3.40 -34.58
CA GLY A 37 23.82 -3.69 -33.15
C GLY A 37 25.16 -3.76 -32.44
N SER A 38 25.19 -4.49 -31.32
CA SER A 38 26.26 -4.38 -30.34
C SER A 38 27.63 -4.81 -30.88
N LEU A 39 27.69 -5.82 -31.74
CA LEU A 39 28.95 -6.31 -32.33
C LEU A 39 29.50 -5.36 -33.40
N ALA A 40 28.63 -4.80 -34.24
CA ALA A 40 29.01 -3.83 -35.26
C ALA A 40 29.61 -2.55 -34.65
N GLU A 41 29.12 -2.16 -33.47
CA GLU A 41 29.62 -0.99 -32.74
C GLU A 41 30.80 -1.31 -31.80
N GLY A 42 31.26 -2.57 -31.72
CA GLY A 42 32.32 -3.01 -30.81
C GLY A 42 31.93 -3.01 -29.32
N LEU A 43 30.63 -2.97 -29.03
CA LEU A 43 30.03 -3.00 -27.69
C LEU A 43 29.66 -4.43 -27.25
N GLY A 44 29.69 -5.41 -28.15
CA GLY A 44 29.28 -6.78 -27.88
C GLY A 44 30.29 -7.61 -27.07
N SER A 45 29.87 -8.83 -26.75
CA SER A 45 30.64 -9.86 -26.02
C SER A 45 30.48 -11.22 -26.68
N HIS A 46 31.15 -12.26 -26.16
CA HIS A 46 30.99 -13.63 -26.66
C HIS A 46 29.56 -14.19 -26.48
N LYS A 47 28.72 -13.54 -25.65
CA LYS A 47 27.29 -13.89 -25.47
C LYS A 47 26.34 -13.05 -26.33
N SER A 48 26.88 -12.16 -27.17
CA SER A 48 26.05 -11.35 -28.07
C SER A 48 25.45 -12.21 -29.19
N ASP A 49 24.33 -11.76 -29.70
CA ASP A 49 23.76 -12.10 -30.99
C ASP A 49 24.36 -11.23 -32.11
N LEU A 50 24.34 -11.77 -33.33
CA LEU A 50 24.66 -11.02 -34.54
C LEU A 50 23.37 -10.45 -35.12
N ASP A 51 23.10 -9.17 -34.84
CA ASP A 51 22.03 -8.41 -35.48
C ASP A 51 22.40 -8.08 -36.93
N MET A 52 21.51 -8.35 -37.87
CA MET A 52 21.64 -8.01 -39.28
C MET A 52 20.39 -7.31 -39.82
N ILE A 53 20.59 -6.46 -40.83
CA ILE A 53 19.52 -5.77 -41.54
C ILE A 53 19.68 -6.04 -43.03
N LEU A 54 18.64 -6.59 -43.64
CA LEU A 54 18.48 -6.71 -45.08
C LEU A 54 17.59 -5.56 -45.58
N VAL A 55 18.11 -4.68 -46.42
CA VAL A 55 17.31 -3.69 -47.15
C VAL A 55 17.07 -4.20 -48.58
N THR A 56 15.81 -4.27 -48.98
CA THR A 56 15.40 -4.92 -50.24
C THR A 56 14.22 -4.20 -50.92
N GLU A 57 14.14 -4.27 -52.25
CA GLU A 57 12.97 -3.79 -53.03
C GLU A 57 11.82 -4.81 -53.01
N ARG A 58 12.11 -6.03 -52.55
CA ARG A 58 11.14 -7.12 -52.43
C ARG A 58 10.14 -6.84 -51.30
N LYS A 59 8.89 -7.24 -51.51
CA LYS A 59 7.85 -7.18 -50.48
C LYS A 59 8.09 -8.31 -49.46
N SER A 60 7.67 -8.09 -48.21
CA SER A 60 7.93 -9.03 -47.10
C SER A 60 7.29 -10.41 -47.29
N ASP A 61 6.22 -10.52 -48.08
CA ASP A 61 5.57 -11.79 -48.46
C ASP A 61 6.39 -12.65 -49.43
N ALA A 62 7.43 -12.09 -50.07
CA ALA A 62 8.29 -12.81 -51.00
C ALA A 62 9.25 -13.81 -50.31
N PHE A 63 9.43 -13.72 -48.99
CA PHE A 63 10.50 -14.39 -48.26
C PHE A 63 10.11 -15.67 -47.52
N GLY A 64 8.81 -16.02 -47.43
CA GLY A 64 8.35 -17.17 -46.62
C GLY A 64 8.54 -17.01 -45.10
N TYR A 65 9.21 -15.95 -44.66
CA TYR A 65 9.40 -15.51 -43.28
C TYR A 65 8.61 -14.22 -43.03
N LYS A 66 8.38 -13.86 -41.75
CA LYS A 66 7.87 -12.52 -41.38
C LYS A 66 8.98 -11.47 -41.62
N ASP A 67 8.79 -10.23 -41.15
CA ASP A 67 9.77 -9.13 -41.27
C ASP A 67 11.14 -9.39 -40.59
N GLU A 68 11.39 -10.60 -40.06
CA GLU A 68 12.64 -11.07 -39.47
C GLU A 68 12.76 -12.61 -39.53
N PHE A 69 14.00 -13.12 -39.49
CA PHE A 69 14.29 -14.55 -39.32
C PHE A 69 15.60 -14.76 -38.57
N ILE A 70 15.69 -15.86 -37.81
CA ILE A 70 16.82 -16.18 -36.95
C ILE A 70 17.38 -17.54 -37.34
N PHE A 71 18.70 -17.66 -37.38
CA PHE A 71 19.39 -18.93 -37.58
C PHE A 71 20.67 -19.04 -36.75
N SER A 72 21.15 -20.26 -36.58
CA SER A 72 22.43 -20.54 -35.94
C SER A 72 23.46 -20.96 -36.96
N LEU A 73 24.67 -20.41 -36.88
CA LEU A 73 25.83 -20.84 -37.67
C LEU A 73 27.01 -21.07 -36.73
N GLY A 74 27.41 -22.34 -36.58
CA GLY A 74 28.32 -22.73 -35.50
C GLY A 74 27.67 -22.47 -34.14
N THR A 75 28.32 -21.69 -33.28
CA THR A 75 27.73 -21.21 -32.01
C THR A 75 27.21 -19.76 -32.08
N CYS A 76 27.24 -19.12 -33.26
CA CYS A 76 26.67 -17.80 -33.44
C CYS A 76 25.16 -17.89 -33.65
N LEU A 77 24.39 -17.10 -32.91
CA LEU A 77 22.99 -16.80 -33.21
C LEU A 77 22.94 -15.55 -34.09
N VAL A 78 22.31 -15.64 -35.25
CA VAL A 78 22.18 -14.56 -36.24
C VAL A 78 20.71 -14.19 -36.38
N ASP A 79 20.39 -12.93 -36.13
CA ASP A 79 19.06 -12.36 -36.27
C ASP A 79 19.06 -11.39 -37.47
N VAL A 80 18.28 -11.70 -38.50
CA VAL A 80 18.18 -10.91 -39.72
C VAL A 80 16.81 -10.25 -39.82
N ARG A 81 16.78 -8.93 -39.68
CA ARG A 81 15.58 -8.11 -39.93
C ARG A 81 15.49 -7.72 -41.40
N ILE A 82 14.33 -7.96 -42.02
CA ILE A 82 14.03 -7.61 -43.41
C ILE A 82 13.32 -6.25 -43.46
N LEU A 83 13.85 -5.32 -44.25
CA LEU A 83 13.34 -3.95 -44.39
C LEU A 83 13.09 -3.60 -45.86
N PRO A 84 11.81 -3.41 -46.24
CA PRO A 84 11.48 -2.89 -47.56
C PRO A 84 11.98 -1.46 -47.75
N TRP A 85 12.48 -1.14 -48.95
CA TRP A 85 12.92 0.21 -49.32
C TRP A 85 11.89 1.31 -49.05
N GLY A 86 10.61 1.03 -49.28
CA GLY A 86 9.53 1.99 -49.00
C GLY A 86 9.46 2.41 -47.53
N ARG A 87 9.72 1.47 -46.60
CA ARG A 87 9.74 1.76 -45.16
C ARG A 87 10.97 2.58 -44.78
N VAL A 88 12.14 2.24 -45.33
CA VAL A 88 13.38 2.99 -45.12
C VAL A 88 13.23 4.42 -45.62
N ARG A 89 12.80 4.62 -46.88
CA ARG A 89 12.59 5.96 -47.47
C ARG A 89 11.59 6.78 -46.67
N SER A 90 10.45 6.19 -46.29
CA SER A 90 9.45 6.89 -45.46
C SER A 90 10.01 7.34 -44.11
N LEU A 91 10.83 6.50 -43.46
CA LEU A 91 11.42 6.84 -42.17
C LEU A 91 12.50 7.93 -42.29
N LEU A 92 13.30 7.89 -43.35
CA LEU A 92 14.30 8.93 -43.65
C LEU A 92 13.65 10.25 -44.04
N ASP A 93 12.63 10.25 -44.90
CA ASP A 93 11.88 11.44 -45.29
C ASP A 93 11.22 12.09 -44.07
N ARG A 94 10.64 11.28 -43.16
CA ARG A 94 10.11 11.78 -41.88
C ARG A 94 11.21 12.42 -41.04
N LEU A 95 12.37 11.79 -40.92
CA LEU A 95 13.49 12.32 -40.14
C LEU A 95 14.01 13.63 -40.73
N ASP A 96 14.18 13.71 -42.05
CA ASP A 96 14.68 14.89 -42.75
C ASP A 96 13.65 16.03 -42.71
N THR A 97 12.37 15.72 -42.88
CA THR A 97 11.26 16.68 -42.73
C THR A 97 11.21 17.23 -41.30
N TRP A 98 11.37 16.36 -40.30
CA TRP A 98 11.42 16.77 -38.90
C TRP A 98 12.66 17.63 -38.60
N ALA A 99 13.83 17.22 -39.10
CA ALA A 99 15.09 17.91 -38.88
C ALA A 99 15.22 19.24 -39.66
N SER A 100 14.38 19.49 -40.67
CA SER A 100 14.33 20.77 -41.38
C SER A 100 13.54 21.86 -40.64
N ARG A 101 12.76 21.49 -39.63
CA ARG A 101 12.04 22.45 -38.78
C ARG A 101 13.03 23.32 -37.99
N ALA A 102 12.59 24.53 -37.66
CA ALA A 102 13.31 25.41 -36.75
C ALA A 102 13.71 24.67 -35.47
N TRP A 103 14.86 25.01 -34.92
CA TRP A 103 15.32 24.38 -33.69
C TRP A 103 14.45 24.84 -32.52
N ASP A 104 13.44 24.03 -32.19
CA ASP A 104 12.62 24.18 -31.01
C ASP A 104 12.84 22.96 -30.11
N ALA A 105 13.38 23.19 -28.92
CA ALA A 105 13.66 22.14 -27.95
C ALA A 105 12.42 21.71 -27.13
N SER A 106 11.26 22.32 -27.36
CA SER A 106 9.99 22.02 -26.67
C SER A 106 9.10 21.01 -27.41
N ASP A 107 9.23 20.93 -28.73
CA ASP A 107 8.44 20.02 -29.57
C ASP A 107 8.74 18.55 -29.28
N GLN A 108 7.71 17.69 -29.30
CA GLN A 108 7.91 16.24 -29.26
C GLN A 108 8.33 15.73 -30.64
N SER A 109 9.32 14.84 -30.71
CA SER A 109 9.86 14.37 -31.99
C SER A 109 8.93 13.42 -32.77
N GLY A 110 8.04 12.70 -32.09
CA GLY A 110 7.11 11.75 -32.71
C GLY A 110 7.74 10.45 -33.25
N PHE A 111 9.00 10.17 -32.91
CA PHE A 111 9.68 8.90 -33.25
C PHE A 111 9.65 7.93 -32.06
N SER A 112 9.23 6.69 -32.30
CA SER A 112 9.23 5.64 -31.27
C SER A 112 10.65 5.25 -30.84
N HIS A 113 10.79 4.47 -29.77
CA HIS A 113 12.10 3.92 -29.40
C HIS A 113 12.66 3.00 -30.50
N ASP A 114 11.84 2.11 -31.04
CA ASP A 114 12.25 1.16 -32.08
C ASP A 114 12.65 1.86 -33.38
N GLU A 115 11.94 2.94 -33.76
CA GLU A 115 12.30 3.76 -34.92
C GLU A 115 13.67 4.42 -34.73
N ARG A 116 13.97 4.92 -33.53
CA ARG A 116 15.29 5.51 -33.21
C ARG A 116 16.41 4.47 -33.22
N VAL A 117 16.16 3.29 -32.65
CA VAL A 117 17.11 2.17 -32.69
C VAL A 117 17.38 1.75 -34.13
N LEU A 118 16.33 1.64 -34.95
CA LEU A 118 16.46 1.28 -36.36
C LEU A 118 17.26 2.33 -37.14
N LEU A 119 16.92 3.61 -37.01
CA LEU A 119 17.65 4.72 -37.63
C LEU A 119 19.13 4.73 -37.25
N HIS A 120 19.44 4.50 -35.97
CA HIS A 120 20.82 4.38 -35.50
C HIS A 120 21.53 3.16 -36.10
N ARG A 121 20.89 1.98 -36.13
CA ARG A 121 21.43 0.76 -36.75
C ARG A 121 21.69 0.95 -38.24
N LEU A 122 20.83 1.67 -38.97
CA LEU A 122 21.04 2.02 -40.38
C LEU A 122 22.23 2.97 -40.57
N ALA A 123 22.44 3.93 -39.67
CA ALA A 123 23.57 4.85 -39.73
C ALA A 123 24.92 4.17 -39.46
N CYS A 124 24.97 3.34 -38.43
CA CYS A 124 26.22 2.77 -37.89
C CYS A 124 26.50 1.33 -38.36
N GLY A 125 25.57 0.70 -39.08
CA GLY A 125 25.74 -0.66 -39.59
C GLY A 125 26.95 -0.83 -40.51
N LEU A 126 27.64 -1.96 -40.36
CA LEU A 126 28.74 -2.37 -41.21
C LEU A 126 28.17 -3.02 -42.48
N VAL A 127 28.56 -2.52 -43.65
CA VAL A 127 28.08 -3.08 -44.92
C VAL A 127 28.81 -4.38 -45.20
N TRP A 128 28.05 -5.46 -45.38
CA TRP A 128 28.57 -6.76 -45.76
C TRP A 128 28.30 -7.09 -47.22
N GLN A 129 27.19 -6.59 -47.77
CA GLN A 129 26.87 -6.69 -49.19
C GLN A 129 26.10 -5.44 -49.63
N GLN A 130 26.44 -4.86 -50.79
CA GLN A 130 25.67 -3.78 -51.42
C GLN A 130 25.92 -3.72 -52.94
N PRO A 131 24.98 -3.18 -53.73
CA PRO A 131 25.15 -2.98 -55.18
C PRO A 131 26.32 -2.02 -55.50
N PRO A 132 27.08 -2.23 -56.60
CA PRO A 132 28.21 -1.37 -56.98
C PRO A 132 27.85 0.11 -57.20
N ASP A 133 26.65 0.38 -57.71
CA ASP A 133 26.10 1.72 -57.96
C ASP A 133 25.74 2.47 -56.68
N GLN A 134 25.52 1.78 -55.57
CA GLN A 134 25.18 2.36 -54.27
C GLN A 134 26.39 2.60 -53.35
N GLN A 135 27.62 2.35 -53.81
CA GLN A 135 28.83 2.54 -52.99
C GLN A 135 29.13 4.01 -52.65
N ARG A 136 28.60 4.99 -53.40
CA ARG A 136 28.92 6.43 -53.21
C ARG A 136 27.91 7.18 -52.35
N ASP A 137 26.62 6.88 -52.49
CA ASP A 137 25.56 7.39 -51.64
C ASP A 137 24.43 6.36 -51.62
N PRO A 138 24.31 5.58 -50.56
CA PRO A 138 23.47 4.41 -50.60
C PRO A 138 22.00 4.72 -50.29
N GLY A 139 21.60 5.96 -49.99
CA GLY A 139 20.19 6.36 -49.80
C GLY A 139 19.44 5.73 -48.62
N TYR A 140 19.98 4.73 -47.92
CA TYR A 140 19.40 4.12 -46.72
C TYR A 140 19.95 4.69 -45.40
N ARG A 141 21.07 5.42 -45.44
CA ARG A 141 21.75 5.93 -44.24
C ARG A 141 21.17 7.29 -43.84
N PRO A 142 20.59 7.43 -42.64
CA PRO A 142 20.20 8.75 -42.14
C PRO A 142 21.44 9.60 -41.86
N ARG A 143 21.28 10.93 -41.97
CA ARG A 143 22.33 11.87 -41.58
C ARG A 143 22.55 11.79 -40.08
N ILE A 144 23.81 11.57 -39.68
CA ILE A 144 24.16 11.44 -38.26
C ILE A 144 23.76 12.69 -37.46
N SER A 145 23.90 13.88 -38.04
CA SER A 145 23.49 15.14 -37.41
C SER A 145 21.99 15.17 -37.07
N HIS A 146 21.13 14.60 -37.91
CA HIS A 146 19.70 14.50 -37.64
C HIS A 146 19.42 13.55 -36.48
N LEU A 147 20.17 12.44 -36.37
CA LEU A 147 20.04 11.50 -35.25
C LEU A 147 20.52 12.08 -33.92
N LEU A 148 21.62 12.84 -33.94
CA LEU A 148 22.13 13.51 -32.74
C LEU A 148 21.14 14.56 -32.25
N ARG A 149 20.57 15.36 -33.18
CA ARG A 149 19.47 16.27 -32.90
C ARG A 149 18.28 15.51 -32.29
N LEU A 150 17.85 14.40 -32.90
CA LEU A 150 16.74 13.59 -32.39
C LEU A 150 16.99 13.03 -30.99
N LYS A 151 18.20 12.53 -30.72
CA LYS A 151 18.58 12.01 -29.40
C LYS A 151 18.53 13.10 -28.33
N LEU A 152 19.10 14.27 -28.60
CA LEU A 152 19.08 15.40 -27.67
C LEU A 152 17.64 15.86 -27.39
N GLN A 153 16.82 15.96 -28.42
CA GLN A 153 15.47 16.52 -28.31
C GLN A 153 14.54 15.57 -27.53
N VAL A 154 14.65 14.24 -27.72
CA VAL A 154 13.94 13.26 -26.89
C VAL A 154 14.40 13.29 -25.42
N ALA A 155 15.71 13.38 -25.20
CA ALA A 155 16.26 13.47 -23.84
C ALA A 155 15.75 14.73 -23.12
N ARG A 156 15.73 15.88 -23.80
CA ARG A 156 15.30 17.15 -23.24
C ARG A 156 13.80 17.19 -22.96
N HIS A 157 12.96 16.71 -23.89
CA HIS A 157 11.51 16.64 -23.68
C HIS A 157 11.17 15.80 -22.44
N THR A 158 11.78 14.61 -22.30
CA THR A 158 11.55 13.74 -21.14
C THR A 158 12.06 14.37 -19.83
N ALA A 159 13.19 15.07 -19.88
CA ALA A 159 13.78 15.75 -18.73
C ALA A 159 12.89 16.88 -18.18
N LYS A 160 12.07 17.55 -19.01
CA LYS A 160 11.12 18.57 -18.54
C LYS A 160 10.06 17.97 -17.63
N THR A 161 9.46 16.85 -18.05
CA THR A 161 8.44 16.14 -17.23
C THR A 161 9.05 15.68 -15.91
N ILE A 162 10.23 15.06 -15.96
CA ILE A 162 10.92 14.58 -14.76
C ILE A 162 11.22 15.74 -13.79
N GLN A 163 11.65 16.90 -14.29
CA GLN A 163 11.95 18.06 -13.43
C GLN A 163 10.70 18.66 -12.75
N VAL A 164 9.53 18.62 -13.41
CA VAL A 164 8.25 19.00 -12.79
C VAL A 164 7.89 18.00 -11.68
N ASP A 165 7.99 16.71 -11.96
CA ASP A 165 7.74 15.67 -10.95
C ASP A 165 8.70 15.84 -9.76
N MET A 166 9.98 16.14 -10.02
CA MET A 166 10.98 16.41 -8.99
C MET A 166 10.62 17.63 -8.13
N ALA A 167 10.12 18.73 -8.69
CA ALA A 167 9.65 19.85 -7.88
C ALA A 167 8.46 19.44 -6.99
N GLY A 168 7.49 18.69 -7.54
CA GLY A 168 6.38 18.15 -6.76
C GLY A 168 6.83 17.20 -5.64
N TYR A 169 7.80 16.32 -5.90
CA TYR A 169 8.37 15.42 -4.89
C TYR A 169 9.16 16.17 -3.82
N GLN A 170 9.85 17.25 -4.18
CA GLN A 170 10.49 18.14 -3.21
C GLN A 170 9.44 18.84 -2.32
N GLU A 171 8.35 19.34 -2.90
CA GLU A 171 7.27 20.02 -2.18
C GLU A 171 6.55 19.09 -1.20
N CYS A 172 6.33 17.83 -1.58
CA CYS A 172 5.74 16.81 -0.72
C CYS A 172 6.76 16.00 0.08
N GLY A 173 8.02 16.42 0.19
CA GLY A 173 9.03 15.75 1.01
C GLY A 173 9.31 14.27 0.66
N ASP A 174 8.91 13.80 -0.52
CA ASP A 174 9.15 12.44 -1.01
C ASP A 174 10.58 12.33 -1.56
N PHE A 175 11.56 12.39 -0.66
CA PHE A 175 12.98 12.31 -0.98
C PHE A 175 13.39 11.00 -1.69
N PRO A 176 12.85 9.82 -1.35
CA PRO A 176 13.13 8.59 -2.12
C PRO A 176 12.73 8.71 -3.59
N THR A 177 11.50 9.15 -3.88
CA THR A 177 11.03 9.31 -5.26
C THR A 177 11.73 10.48 -5.95
N LEU A 178 12.03 11.56 -5.23
CA LEU A 178 12.84 12.68 -5.72
C LEU A 178 14.23 12.23 -6.18
N VAL A 179 14.92 11.41 -5.39
CA VAL A 179 16.24 10.87 -5.72
C VAL A 179 16.14 9.89 -6.89
N PHE A 180 15.09 9.08 -6.96
CA PHE A 180 14.83 8.20 -8.11
C PHE A 180 14.56 9.00 -9.40
N ALA A 181 13.79 10.08 -9.31
CA ALA A 181 13.51 10.99 -10.42
C ALA A 181 14.79 11.71 -10.87
N ALA A 182 15.63 12.16 -9.93
CA ALA A 182 16.96 12.69 -10.23
C ALA A 182 17.84 11.67 -10.98
N HIS A 183 17.82 10.38 -10.59
CA HIS A 183 18.54 9.34 -11.33
C HIS A 183 18.01 9.15 -12.76
N LYS A 184 16.69 9.24 -12.98
CA LYS A 184 16.13 9.24 -14.34
C LYS A 184 16.60 10.46 -15.14
N LEU A 185 16.60 11.65 -14.53
CA LEU A 185 17.10 12.88 -15.14
C LEU A 185 18.57 12.73 -15.57
N LEU A 186 19.42 12.17 -14.71
CA LEU A 186 20.82 11.87 -15.00
C LEU A 186 20.95 10.99 -16.26
N GLY A 187 20.12 9.95 -16.40
CA GLY A 187 20.13 9.08 -17.59
C GLY A 187 19.90 9.85 -18.90
N HIS A 188 19.00 10.83 -18.90
CA HIS A 188 18.73 11.67 -20.07
C HIS A 188 19.79 12.75 -20.29
N ALA A 189 20.37 13.30 -19.22
CA ALA A 189 21.54 14.17 -19.32
C ALA A 189 22.70 13.43 -20.02
N ILE A 190 22.97 12.17 -19.67
CA ILE A 190 23.98 11.37 -20.34
C ILE A 190 23.67 11.15 -21.82
N ASP A 191 22.40 10.94 -22.19
CA ASP A 191 22.03 10.85 -23.61
C ASP A 191 22.34 12.15 -24.36
N ALA A 192 22.10 13.31 -23.75
CA ALA A 192 22.46 14.61 -24.31
C ALA A 192 23.99 14.80 -24.41
N LEU A 193 24.75 14.42 -23.39
CA LEU A 193 26.22 14.46 -23.40
C LEU A 193 26.80 13.64 -24.55
N LEU A 194 26.32 12.40 -24.68
CA LEU A 194 26.73 11.50 -25.77
C LEU A 194 26.35 12.07 -27.13
N ALA A 195 25.15 12.67 -27.28
CA ALA A 195 24.74 13.32 -28.52
C ALA A 195 25.65 14.50 -28.90
N GLY A 196 26.01 15.36 -27.94
CA GLY A 196 26.94 16.47 -28.18
C GLY A 196 28.35 16.02 -28.60
N HIS A 197 28.77 14.83 -28.15
CA HIS A 197 30.01 14.18 -28.58
C HIS A 197 29.88 13.32 -29.86
N GLY A 198 28.75 13.38 -30.56
CA GLY A 198 28.56 12.68 -31.83
C GLY A 198 28.14 11.20 -31.71
N LEU A 199 27.78 10.73 -30.52
CA LEU A 199 27.38 9.35 -30.25
C LEU A 199 25.84 9.18 -30.27
N SER A 200 25.31 8.64 -31.36
CA SER A 200 23.87 8.57 -31.65
C SER A 200 23.12 7.38 -31.04
N ASN A 201 23.81 6.42 -30.43
CA ASN A 201 23.19 5.19 -29.92
C ASN A 201 22.11 5.50 -28.85
N PRO A 202 20.84 5.12 -29.06
CA PRO A 202 19.74 5.47 -28.15
C PRO A 202 19.49 4.43 -27.04
N ILE A 203 20.29 3.36 -26.96
CA ILE A 203 20.07 2.23 -26.05
C ILE A 203 20.74 2.50 -24.69
N SER A 204 19.93 2.54 -23.63
CA SER A 204 20.37 2.93 -22.27
C SER A 204 21.46 2.04 -21.68
N LYS A 205 21.41 0.72 -21.90
CA LYS A 205 22.39 -0.24 -21.34
C LYS A 205 23.83 0.02 -21.80
N TRP A 206 24.02 0.74 -22.91
CA TRP A 206 25.33 1.04 -23.46
C TRP A 206 25.93 2.37 -23.00
N ARG A 207 25.17 3.20 -22.28
CA ARG A 207 25.61 4.54 -21.82
C ARG A 207 26.98 4.50 -21.14
N HIS A 208 27.18 3.61 -20.17
CA HIS A 208 28.45 3.52 -19.45
C HIS A 208 29.65 3.19 -20.38
N ARG A 209 29.50 2.23 -21.29
CA ARG A 209 30.55 1.86 -22.26
C ARG A 209 30.81 2.97 -23.29
N LEU A 210 29.78 3.71 -23.67
CA LEU A 210 29.92 4.85 -24.59
C LEU A 210 30.63 6.03 -23.91
N LEU A 211 30.39 6.25 -22.61
CA LEU A 211 31.09 7.28 -21.84
C LEU A 211 32.60 7.03 -21.74
N GLN A 212 33.05 5.78 -21.79
CA GLN A 212 34.48 5.43 -21.84
C GLN A 212 35.17 5.87 -23.15
N ARG A 213 34.40 6.27 -24.17
CA ARG A 213 34.94 6.78 -25.45
C ARG A 213 35.12 8.30 -25.47
N LEU A 214 34.67 9.00 -24.43
CA LEU A 214 34.84 10.45 -24.33
C LEU A 214 36.30 10.78 -23.99
N PRO A 215 36.80 11.95 -24.43
CA PRO A 215 38.16 12.37 -24.10
C PRO A 215 38.30 12.69 -22.60
N ASP A 216 39.51 12.57 -22.05
CA ASP A 216 39.77 12.82 -20.63
C ASP A 216 39.39 14.24 -20.17
N ASN A 217 39.43 15.21 -21.07
CA ASN A 217 39.06 16.60 -20.83
C ASN A 217 37.60 16.94 -21.22
N TRP A 218 36.70 15.96 -21.28
CA TRP A 218 35.30 16.17 -21.68
C TRP A 218 34.58 17.30 -20.90
N GLU A 219 34.93 17.51 -19.62
CA GLU A 219 34.35 18.57 -18.78
C GLU A 219 34.78 19.99 -19.20
N SER A 220 35.90 20.15 -19.91
CA SER A 220 36.45 21.47 -20.26
C SER A 220 35.52 22.30 -21.15
N SER A 221 34.49 21.66 -21.70
CA SER A 221 33.49 22.28 -22.57
C SER A 221 32.17 22.57 -21.86
N LEU A 222 31.98 22.07 -20.63
CA LEU A 222 30.76 22.26 -19.85
C LEU A 222 30.87 23.50 -18.95
N ALA A 223 29.77 24.24 -18.84
CA ALA A 223 29.65 25.35 -17.90
C ALA A 223 29.24 24.84 -16.50
N CYS A 224 30.09 23.99 -15.91
CA CYS A 224 29.91 23.44 -14.56
C CYS A 224 31.26 23.29 -13.85
N ARG A 225 31.24 22.99 -12.54
CA ARG A 225 32.46 22.67 -11.79
C ARG A 225 33.08 21.38 -12.34
N PRO A 226 34.38 21.35 -12.66
CA PRO A 226 35.04 20.12 -13.10
C PRO A 226 35.15 19.15 -11.92
N SER A 227 34.74 17.90 -12.13
CA SER A 227 34.93 16.82 -11.16
C SER A 227 36.34 16.25 -11.20
N GLY A 228 37.05 16.43 -12.33
CA GLY A 228 38.36 15.80 -12.57
C GLY A 228 38.30 14.29 -12.81
N LEU A 229 37.09 13.73 -12.97
CA LEU A 229 36.86 12.32 -13.22
C LEU A 229 36.63 12.04 -14.70
N ALA A 230 36.92 10.81 -15.13
CA ALA A 230 36.47 10.33 -16.44
C ALA A 230 34.93 10.33 -16.48
N ALA A 231 34.32 10.60 -17.64
CA ALA A 231 32.87 10.73 -17.77
C ALA A 231 32.10 9.49 -17.27
N SER A 232 32.67 8.30 -17.51
CA SER A 232 32.10 7.02 -17.07
C SER A 232 32.17 6.82 -15.54
N GLU A 233 33.20 7.37 -14.89
CA GLU A 233 33.40 7.33 -13.44
C GLU A 233 32.50 8.34 -12.74
N LEU A 234 32.37 9.57 -13.27
CA LEU A 234 31.41 10.54 -12.77
C LEU A 234 29.98 9.99 -12.86
N TYR A 235 29.61 9.40 -14.01
CA TYR A 235 28.31 8.77 -14.16
C TYR A 235 28.07 7.68 -13.11
N TRP A 236 29.04 6.80 -12.88
CA TRP A 236 28.95 5.77 -11.85
C TRP A 236 28.80 6.35 -10.45
N ARG A 237 29.55 7.43 -10.14
CA ARG A 237 29.46 8.13 -8.85
C ARG A 237 28.09 8.79 -8.67
N LEU A 238 27.57 9.44 -9.69
CA LEU A 238 26.25 10.07 -9.65
C LEU A 238 25.10 9.05 -9.69
N GLN A 239 25.33 7.81 -10.17
CA GLN A 239 24.38 6.71 -10.03
C GLN A 239 24.31 6.13 -8.61
N ARG A 240 25.32 6.39 -7.77
CA ARG A 240 25.27 5.99 -6.36
C ARG A 240 24.35 6.94 -5.61
N ILE A 241 23.12 6.45 -5.43
CA ILE A 241 22.08 7.05 -4.61
C ILE A 241 22.62 7.24 -3.17
N PRO A 242 22.33 8.38 -2.51
CA PRO A 242 22.62 8.55 -1.09
C PRO A 242 22.03 7.42 -0.24
N GLU A 243 22.75 6.95 0.79
CA GLU A 243 22.26 5.89 1.69
C GLU A 243 21.05 6.34 2.54
N HIS A 244 20.84 7.66 2.66
CA HIS A 244 19.76 8.28 3.40
C HIS A 244 18.94 9.19 2.48
N HIS A 245 17.64 8.94 2.40
CA HIS A 245 16.67 9.71 1.61
C HIS A 245 15.93 10.73 2.48
N ASP A 246 16.66 11.72 2.97
CA ASP A 246 16.16 12.77 3.85
C ASP A 246 16.36 14.16 3.23
N ALA A 247 16.14 15.23 4.00
CA ALA A 247 16.38 16.60 3.55
C ALA A 247 17.85 16.86 3.12
N GLN A 248 18.82 16.02 3.52
CA GLN A 248 20.21 16.11 3.08
C GLN A 248 20.40 15.58 1.64
N SER A 249 19.45 14.77 1.13
CA SER A 249 19.43 14.33 -0.28
C SER A 249 19.23 15.48 -1.27
N LEU A 250 18.74 16.65 -0.82
CA LEU A 250 18.56 17.82 -1.68
C LEU A 250 19.86 18.25 -2.36
N ALA A 251 21.00 18.13 -1.68
CA ALA A 251 22.29 18.47 -2.27
C ALA A 251 22.63 17.59 -3.47
N TYR A 252 22.34 16.28 -3.39
CA TYR A 252 22.51 15.34 -4.52
C TYR A 252 21.59 15.70 -5.69
N VAL A 253 20.32 15.95 -5.38
CA VAL A 253 19.28 16.27 -6.39
C VAL A 253 19.60 17.57 -7.12
N HIS A 254 19.97 18.63 -6.40
CA HIS A 254 20.39 19.89 -7.01
C HIS A 254 21.68 19.74 -7.83
N SER A 255 22.64 18.92 -7.38
CA SER A 255 23.86 18.62 -8.14
C SER A 255 23.56 17.92 -9.47
N VAL A 256 22.66 16.94 -9.47
CA VAL A 256 22.23 16.24 -10.70
C VAL A 256 21.47 17.19 -11.64
N SER A 257 20.58 18.03 -11.11
CA SER A 257 19.84 19.02 -11.89
C SER A 257 20.77 20.08 -12.52
N ALA A 258 21.76 20.56 -11.77
CA ALA A 258 22.76 21.51 -12.28
C ALA A 258 23.59 20.87 -13.41
N PHE A 259 24.07 19.65 -13.20
CA PHE A 259 24.80 18.89 -14.22
C PHE A 259 23.95 18.68 -15.48
N ALA A 260 22.68 18.28 -15.33
CA ALA A 260 21.78 18.07 -16.45
C ALA A 260 21.61 19.34 -17.29
N ARG A 261 21.40 20.50 -16.64
CA ARG A 261 21.24 21.80 -17.33
C ARG A 261 22.50 22.22 -18.08
N ALA A 262 23.67 22.08 -17.46
CA ALA A 262 24.95 22.39 -18.11
C ALA A 262 25.17 21.51 -19.35
N VAL A 263 24.87 20.22 -19.26
CA VAL A 263 24.98 19.27 -20.38
C VAL A 263 23.97 19.57 -21.48
N PHE A 264 22.70 19.83 -21.16
CA PHE A 264 21.68 20.16 -22.16
C PHE A 264 22.02 21.44 -22.91
N PHE A 265 22.51 22.47 -22.20
CA PHE A 265 22.93 23.72 -22.82
C PHE A 265 24.13 23.52 -23.73
N TRP A 266 25.17 22.83 -23.25
CA TRP A 266 26.36 22.56 -24.05
C TRP A 266 26.04 21.70 -25.28
N ALA A 267 25.28 20.61 -25.13
CA ALA A 267 24.94 19.72 -26.24
C ALA A 267 24.14 20.44 -27.33
N GLU A 268 23.27 21.38 -26.93
CA GLU A 268 22.56 22.26 -27.86
C GLU A 268 23.53 23.17 -28.64
N GLN A 269 24.51 23.79 -27.97
CA GLN A 269 25.54 24.60 -28.64
C GLN A 269 26.42 23.76 -29.58
N ALA A 270 26.85 22.58 -29.12
CA ALA A 270 27.70 21.68 -29.88
C ALA A 270 27.05 21.24 -31.20
N LEU A 271 25.73 21.02 -31.20
CA LEU A 271 24.98 20.62 -32.39
C LEU A 271 24.56 21.79 -33.28
N LEU A 272 24.34 22.98 -32.72
CA LEU A 272 23.91 24.17 -33.47
C LEU A 272 25.08 24.94 -34.12
N ASP A 273 26.15 25.20 -33.37
CA ASP A 273 27.16 26.16 -33.80
C ASP A 273 28.34 25.51 -34.56
N GLN A 274 28.50 24.17 -34.52
CA GLN A 274 29.66 23.41 -35.07
C GLN A 274 31.06 23.95 -34.69
N THR A 275 31.14 24.99 -33.86
CA THR A 275 32.35 25.67 -33.39
C THR A 275 32.24 25.88 -31.89
N ALA A 276 32.29 24.82 -31.10
CA ALA A 276 32.55 24.98 -29.67
C ALA A 276 34.03 25.37 -29.51
N GLN A 277 34.32 26.67 -29.41
CA GLN A 277 35.65 27.17 -29.09
C GLN A 277 36.13 26.57 -27.77
N ARG A 278 37.33 25.98 -27.81
CA ARG A 278 38.05 25.50 -26.63
C ARG A 278 38.44 26.69 -25.76
N HIS A 279 37.96 26.71 -24.52
CA HIS A 279 38.58 27.52 -23.49
C HIS A 279 39.63 26.68 -22.78
N ASP A 280 40.91 27.03 -22.99
CA ASP A 280 42.01 26.55 -22.17
C ASP A 280 41.95 27.27 -20.82
N GLY A 281 41.49 26.58 -19.78
CA GLY A 281 41.37 27.11 -18.43
C GLY A 281 42.07 26.20 -17.42
N GLU A 282 43.14 26.71 -16.80
CA GLU A 282 44.00 26.04 -15.83
C GLU A 282 43.23 25.40 -14.66
N SER A 283 43.65 24.19 -14.28
CA SER A 283 43.35 23.52 -13.00
C SER A 283 43.64 24.44 -11.81
N ARG A 284 42.69 24.62 -10.87
CA ARG A 284 43.01 25.23 -9.56
C ARG A 284 42.01 24.94 -8.44
N ALA A 285 42.60 24.68 -7.28
CA ALA A 285 42.03 24.19 -6.03
C ALA A 285 40.97 25.08 -5.34
N ASP A 286 40.12 24.43 -4.55
CA ASP A 286 39.11 25.01 -3.66
C ASP A 286 39.73 25.90 -2.57
N MET A 287 39.13 27.07 -2.37
CA MET A 287 39.33 27.95 -1.21
C MET A 287 37.96 28.28 -0.61
N PRO A 288 37.81 28.37 0.73
CA PRO A 288 36.52 28.52 1.39
C PRO A 288 35.84 29.87 1.10
N GLY A 289 34.52 29.84 0.85
CA GLY A 289 33.63 31.01 0.72
C GLY A 289 32.18 30.65 1.04
N THR A 290 31.25 31.61 0.96
CA THR A 290 29.81 31.40 1.18
C THR A 290 29.16 30.68 -0.02
N ALA A 291 28.28 29.72 0.24
CA ALA A 291 27.61 28.93 -0.79
C ALA A 291 26.53 29.76 -1.53
N LEU A 292 26.49 29.68 -2.86
CA LEU A 292 25.40 30.22 -3.67
C LEU A 292 24.14 29.36 -3.52
N PRO A 293 22.94 29.96 -3.45
CA PRO A 293 21.71 29.20 -3.32
C PRO A 293 21.40 28.40 -4.62
N PRO A 294 20.71 27.25 -4.53
CA PRO A 294 20.39 26.46 -5.71
C PRO A 294 19.26 27.08 -6.54
N LEU A 295 19.31 26.89 -7.86
CA LEU A 295 18.16 27.13 -8.73
C LEU A 295 17.02 26.12 -8.44
N ALA A 296 15.78 26.56 -8.62
CA ALA A 296 14.59 25.69 -8.51
C ALA A 296 14.69 24.46 -9.44
N LEU A 297 14.06 23.32 -9.08
CA LEU A 297 14.23 22.04 -9.78
C LEU A 297 13.51 21.96 -11.14
N ASP A 298 12.35 22.58 -11.26
CA ASP A 298 11.46 22.67 -12.42
C ASP A 298 11.76 23.88 -13.31
N MET A 299 13.04 24.13 -13.60
CA MET A 299 13.44 25.18 -14.52
C MET A 299 13.77 24.64 -15.92
N ASP A 300 13.41 25.40 -16.94
CA ASP A 300 13.85 25.18 -18.32
C ASP A 300 14.38 26.48 -18.92
N PHE A 301 15.12 26.34 -20.02
CA PHE A 301 15.73 27.44 -20.73
C PHE A 301 15.53 27.31 -22.24
N CYS A 302 15.61 28.43 -22.96
CA CYS A 302 15.54 28.46 -24.40
C CYS A 302 16.47 29.53 -24.96
N ARG A 303 17.25 29.20 -25.99
CA ARG A 303 18.13 30.17 -26.67
C ARG A 303 17.28 31.13 -27.51
N THR A 304 17.63 32.40 -27.47
CA THR A 304 17.07 33.44 -28.34
C THR A 304 18.16 34.05 -29.21
N ALA A 305 17.80 34.93 -30.14
CA ALA A 305 18.76 35.62 -31.01
C ALA A 305 19.74 36.51 -30.22
N THR A 306 19.37 36.95 -29.00
CA THR A 306 20.11 37.94 -28.21
C THR A 306 20.58 37.40 -26.85
N GLY A 307 20.24 36.17 -26.47
CA GLY A 307 20.55 35.62 -25.15
C GLY A 307 19.89 34.26 -24.86
N VAL A 308 19.59 34.00 -23.60
CA VAL A 308 18.94 32.79 -23.08
C VAL A 308 17.76 33.22 -22.21
N LYS A 309 16.57 32.71 -22.52
CA LYS A 309 15.38 32.83 -21.68
C LYS A 309 15.37 31.70 -20.68
N ILE A 310 15.04 32.01 -19.44
CA ILE A 310 14.83 31.02 -18.38
C ILE A 310 13.47 31.23 -17.72
N ALA A 311 12.80 30.12 -17.38
CA ALA A 311 11.47 30.12 -16.78
C ALA A 311 11.25 28.85 -15.95
N ARG A 312 10.27 28.91 -15.03
CA ARG A 312 9.70 27.75 -14.34
C ARG A 312 8.79 26.98 -15.32
N ILE A 313 8.85 25.65 -15.29
CA ILE A 313 8.04 24.79 -16.13
C ILE A 313 6.60 24.82 -15.58
N ASN A 314 5.60 24.97 -16.46
CA ASN A 314 4.17 25.05 -16.11
C ASN A 314 3.73 26.27 -15.27
N GLU A 315 4.61 27.23 -14.99
CA GLU A 315 4.23 28.52 -14.42
C GLU A 315 4.15 29.59 -15.51
N PHE A 316 2.92 29.96 -15.86
CA PHE A 316 2.65 30.96 -16.89
C PHE A 316 2.84 32.37 -16.31
N GLY A 317 4.01 32.98 -16.54
CA GLY A 317 4.20 34.42 -16.27
C GLY A 317 5.60 34.87 -15.89
N VAL A 318 6.52 33.97 -15.53
CA VAL A 318 7.87 34.36 -15.11
C VAL A 318 8.91 33.94 -16.15
N VAL A 319 9.40 34.92 -16.92
CA VAL A 319 10.46 34.75 -17.93
C VAL A 319 11.54 35.77 -17.64
N LEU A 320 12.76 35.30 -17.36
CA LEU A 320 13.93 36.16 -17.21
C LEU A 320 14.83 36.00 -18.45
N ASP A 321 15.14 37.13 -19.09
CA ASP A 321 16.12 37.19 -20.18
C ASP A 321 17.53 37.39 -19.60
N LEU A 322 18.43 36.45 -19.89
CA LEU A 322 19.84 36.49 -19.54
C LEU A 322 20.71 36.54 -20.81
N SER A 323 21.84 37.23 -20.74
CA SER A 323 22.92 37.04 -21.73
C SER A 323 23.49 35.63 -21.63
N GLY A 324 24.17 35.16 -22.67
CA GLY A 324 24.83 33.84 -22.65
C GLY A 324 25.87 33.69 -21.54
N GLU A 325 26.50 34.80 -21.13
CA GLU A 325 27.44 34.85 -20.01
C GLU A 325 26.73 34.75 -18.65
N GLU A 326 25.67 35.55 -18.45
CA GLU A 326 24.85 35.49 -17.23
C GLU A 326 24.22 34.11 -17.04
N PHE A 327 23.79 33.45 -18.11
CA PHE A 327 23.25 32.10 -18.03
C PHE A 327 24.31 31.08 -17.58
N ARG A 328 25.55 31.17 -18.08
CA ARG A 328 26.66 30.32 -17.61
C ARG A 328 26.97 30.55 -16.13
N LEU A 329 26.89 31.80 -15.66
CA LEU A 329 27.04 32.12 -14.25
C LEU A 329 25.87 31.58 -13.41
N ALA A 330 24.63 31.62 -13.92
CA ALA A 330 23.46 31.07 -13.25
C ALA A 330 23.55 29.54 -13.06
N LEU A 331 24.22 28.81 -13.96
CA LEU A 331 24.44 27.36 -13.80
C LEU A 331 25.33 27.00 -12.60
N LEU A 332 26.04 27.97 -12.01
CA LEU A 332 26.84 27.79 -10.79
C LEU A 332 26.01 27.90 -9.49
N PHE A 333 24.72 28.22 -9.58
CA PHE A 333 23.78 28.27 -8.45
C PHE A 333 23.24 26.86 -8.19
N ASP A 334 24.10 25.99 -7.66
CA ASP A 334 23.85 24.57 -7.42
C ASP A 334 23.67 24.20 -5.93
N GLY A 335 23.75 25.18 -5.02
CA GLY A 335 23.66 24.97 -3.57
C GLY A 335 24.95 24.49 -2.90
N ALA A 336 25.97 24.11 -3.67
CA ALA A 336 27.27 23.64 -3.16
C ALA A 336 28.39 24.66 -3.42
N ALA A 337 28.16 25.63 -4.31
CA ALA A 337 29.21 26.51 -4.79
C ALA A 337 29.67 27.58 -3.78
N SER A 338 30.78 27.31 -3.09
CA SER A 338 31.49 28.28 -2.24
C SER A 338 32.80 28.78 -2.89
N GLY A 339 33.15 30.05 -2.70
CA GLY A 339 34.47 30.63 -3.04
C GLY A 339 34.51 31.55 -4.27
N PRO A 340 35.70 32.06 -4.70
CA PRO A 340 35.85 33.01 -5.81
C PRO A 340 35.73 32.40 -7.23
N ALA A 341 35.36 31.13 -7.38
CA ALA A 341 35.20 30.46 -8.69
C ALA A 341 34.13 31.11 -9.60
N PRO A 342 32.94 31.52 -9.09
CA PRO A 342 31.98 32.28 -9.89
C PRO A 342 32.51 33.68 -10.24
N ALA A 343 33.30 34.29 -9.36
CA ALA A 343 33.90 35.60 -9.56
C ALA A 343 35.01 35.58 -10.63
N ARG A 344 35.79 34.49 -10.70
CA ARG A 344 36.81 34.28 -11.75
C ARG A 344 36.22 33.98 -13.13
N HIS A 345 35.08 33.27 -13.19
CA HIS A 345 34.31 33.14 -14.44
C HIS A 345 33.75 34.49 -14.90
N ALA A 346 33.37 35.38 -13.96
CA ALA A 346 32.94 36.74 -14.25
C ALA A 346 34.10 37.71 -14.62
N ASP A 347 35.32 37.48 -14.13
CA ASP A 347 36.52 38.29 -14.44
C ASP A 347 37.06 38.09 -15.87
N GLY A 348 36.61 37.05 -16.58
CA GLY A 348 36.93 36.84 -18.00
C GLY A 348 36.23 37.82 -18.96
N ALA A 349 35.29 38.63 -18.46
CA ALA A 349 34.52 39.60 -19.25
C ALA A 349 35.05 41.02 -19.08
N SER A 350 35.24 41.70 -20.21
CA SER A 350 36.02 42.94 -20.35
C SER A 350 35.34 44.22 -19.82
N ASP A 351 34.55 44.16 -18.74
CA ASP A 351 33.69 45.27 -18.30
C ASP A 351 33.94 45.78 -16.87
N ALA A 352 33.73 47.10 -16.68
CA ALA A 352 34.24 47.93 -15.58
C ALA A 352 33.59 47.74 -14.18
N MET A 353 32.86 46.64 -13.92
CA MET A 353 32.24 46.34 -12.63
C MET A 353 33.01 45.24 -11.86
N PRO A 354 33.19 45.35 -10.52
CA PRO A 354 33.76 44.27 -9.70
C PRO A 354 32.94 42.98 -9.80
N ALA A 355 33.59 41.82 -10.02
CA ALA A 355 32.95 40.52 -10.25
C ALA A 355 31.93 40.09 -9.19
N GLN A 356 32.18 40.40 -7.91
CA GLN A 356 31.25 40.10 -6.83
C GLN A 356 29.92 40.86 -6.98
N ARG A 357 29.95 42.12 -7.41
CA ARG A 357 28.74 42.92 -7.62
C ARG A 357 27.88 42.38 -8.78
N ARG A 358 28.50 41.77 -9.79
CA ARG A 358 27.79 41.12 -10.91
C ARG A 358 27.06 39.86 -10.45
N LEU A 359 27.70 39.05 -9.61
CA LEU A 359 27.08 37.86 -9.01
C LEU A 359 25.94 38.22 -8.07
N ASP A 360 26.13 39.22 -7.20
CA ASP A 360 25.09 39.66 -6.27
C ASP A 360 23.87 40.25 -7.04
N ALA A 361 24.13 41.01 -8.11
CA ALA A 361 23.07 41.54 -8.97
C ALA A 361 22.31 40.43 -9.74
N LEU A 362 23.01 39.40 -10.21
CA LEU A 362 22.40 38.25 -10.86
C LEU A 362 21.58 37.42 -9.86
N ALA A 363 22.11 37.18 -8.66
CA ALA A 363 21.40 36.47 -7.59
C ALA A 363 20.09 37.17 -7.21
N SER A 364 20.11 38.50 -7.08
CA SER A 364 18.89 39.29 -6.82
C SER A 364 17.86 39.12 -7.94
N ARG A 365 18.29 39.22 -9.21
CA ARG A 365 17.37 39.07 -10.36
C ARG A 365 16.76 37.66 -10.44
N LEU A 366 17.54 36.63 -10.13
CA LEU A 366 17.06 35.25 -10.06
C LEU A 366 16.07 35.06 -8.91
N ALA A 367 16.32 35.66 -7.74
CA ALA A 367 15.42 35.63 -6.60
C ALA A 367 14.09 36.35 -6.90
N ASP A 368 14.16 37.56 -7.46
CA ASP A 368 12.99 38.38 -7.82
C ASP A 368 12.10 37.68 -8.86
N ALA A 369 12.71 36.87 -9.73
CA ALA A 369 12.03 36.03 -10.70
C ALA A 369 11.59 34.66 -10.13
N GLY A 370 11.73 34.39 -8.83
CA GLY A 370 11.32 33.12 -8.23
C GLY A 370 12.10 31.89 -8.74
N LEU A 371 13.30 32.10 -9.29
CA LEU A 371 14.11 31.04 -9.90
C LEU A 371 15.12 30.42 -8.93
N ILE A 372 15.20 30.94 -7.70
CA ILE A 372 16.01 30.40 -6.61
C ILE A 372 15.13 29.54 -5.71
N ALA A 373 15.60 28.35 -5.35
CA ALA A 373 14.87 27.47 -4.43
C ALA A 373 14.81 28.09 -3.02
N PRO A 374 13.67 27.99 -2.32
CA PRO A 374 13.57 28.48 -0.94
C PRO A 374 14.53 27.69 -0.03
N ALA A 375 15.19 28.40 0.90
CA ALA A 375 15.97 27.74 1.93
C ALA A 375 15.05 26.85 2.78
N CYS A 376 15.42 25.58 2.96
CA CYS A 376 14.73 24.66 3.87
C CYS A 376 14.57 25.35 5.25
N PRO A 377 13.39 25.33 5.90
CA PRO A 377 13.23 25.97 7.20
C PRO A 377 14.20 25.35 8.21
N ALA A 378 15.11 26.15 8.74
CA ALA A 378 16.13 25.76 9.71
C ALA A 378 15.57 25.41 11.11
N ALA A 379 14.32 24.96 11.23
CA ALA A 379 13.64 24.74 12.51
C ALA A 379 13.86 23.33 13.11
N LEU A 380 14.82 22.54 12.62
CA LEU A 380 15.05 21.16 13.06
C LEU A 380 16.42 20.89 13.72
N GLN A 381 17.19 21.92 14.09
CA GLN A 381 18.39 21.72 14.93
C GLN A 381 18.54 22.83 15.99
N ALA A 382 18.50 22.42 17.26
CA ALA A 382 18.68 23.20 18.50
C ALA A 382 17.55 24.23 18.77
N ASP A 383 16.78 24.09 19.86
CA ASP A 383 17.28 24.50 21.17
C ASP A 383 16.69 23.68 22.33
N ARG A 384 17.57 22.94 23.01
CA ARG A 384 17.39 22.46 24.37
C ARG A 384 17.82 23.61 25.29
N GLY A 385 16.88 24.45 25.73
CA GLY A 385 17.32 25.62 26.49
C GLY A 385 16.25 26.57 27.05
N ALA A 386 15.11 26.11 27.56
CA ALA A 386 14.28 26.97 28.42
C ALA A 386 13.52 26.17 29.47
N THR A 387 13.76 26.49 30.74
CA THR A 387 12.99 26.02 31.90
C THR A 387 11.52 26.44 31.82
N PRO A 388 10.58 25.64 32.37
CA PRO A 388 9.15 25.85 32.17
C PRO A 388 8.63 26.97 33.08
N GLU A 389 8.06 28.03 32.51
CA GLU A 389 7.06 28.85 33.20
C GLU A 389 5.72 28.11 33.17
N ALA A 390 5.08 28.04 34.33
CA ALA A 390 3.83 27.32 34.55
C ALA A 390 2.71 27.81 33.60
N PRO A 391 1.89 26.92 33.03
CA PRO A 391 0.84 27.33 32.12
C PRO A 391 -0.28 28.05 32.89
N ALA A 392 -0.65 29.23 32.40
CA ALA A 392 -1.93 29.84 32.73
C ALA A 392 -3.09 28.92 32.26
N PRO A 393 -4.26 28.96 32.91
CA PRO A 393 -5.33 28.00 32.64
C PRO A 393 -5.88 28.20 31.22
N ARG A 394 -5.93 27.12 30.42
CA ARG A 394 -6.57 27.12 29.10
C ARG A 394 -8.11 27.07 29.25
N PRO A 395 -8.88 27.80 28.42
CA PRO A 395 -10.33 27.63 28.33
C PRO A 395 -10.69 26.26 27.71
N ALA A 396 -11.89 25.76 28.00
CA ALA A 396 -12.41 24.45 27.56
C ALA A 396 -12.22 24.19 26.05
N ALA A 397 -11.60 23.05 25.70
CA ALA A 397 -11.17 22.74 24.34
C ALA A 397 -12.32 22.30 23.43
N SER A 398 -12.42 22.90 22.24
CA SER A 398 -13.39 22.58 21.18
C SER A 398 -12.88 21.55 20.15
N SER A 399 -11.70 20.94 20.36
CA SER A 399 -11.06 20.02 19.41
C SER A 399 -10.17 18.99 20.11
N PHE A 400 -9.86 17.87 19.44
CA PHE A 400 -8.88 16.88 19.89
C PHE A 400 -7.45 17.30 19.51
N PRO A 401 -6.40 16.68 20.09
CA PRO A 401 -5.01 16.96 19.72
C PRO A 401 -4.74 16.71 18.23
N SER A 402 -3.80 17.47 17.65
CA SER A 402 -3.26 17.14 16.33
C SER A 402 -2.52 15.79 16.40
N PRO A 403 -2.61 14.92 15.38
CA PRO A 403 -1.78 13.71 15.32
C PRO A 403 -0.27 14.01 15.41
N PHE A 404 0.16 15.20 14.98
CA PHE A 404 1.57 15.61 14.97
C PHE A 404 2.08 16.14 16.31
N ASP A 405 1.16 16.46 17.23
CA ASP A 405 1.51 16.93 18.58
C ASP A 405 1.63 15.78 19.58
N ILE A 406 1.30 14.55 19.17
CA ILE A 406 1.36 13.37 20.03
C ILE A 406 2.79 12.85 20.08
N PRO A 407 3.45 12.88 21.25
CA PRO A 407 4.80 12.35 21.37
C PRO A 407 4.80 10.82 21.25
N THR A 408 5.92 10.27 20.79
CA THR A 408 6.18 8.84 20.89
C THR A 408 6.37 8.45 22.36
N PRO A 409 5.68 7.41 22.88
CA PRO A 409 5.83 6.99 24.26
C PRO A 409 7.22 6.37 24.50
N PRO A 410 7.74 6.42 25.74
CA PRO A 410 9.02 5.82 26.09
C PRO A 410 9.08 4.33 25.72
N GLY A 411 10.17 3.93 25.06
CA GLY A 411 10.36 2.57 24.56
C GLY A 411 9.67 2.31 23.21
N GLY A 412 8.88 3.25 22.70
CA GLY A 412 8.24 3.18 21.37
C GLY A 412 9.08 3.80 20.25
N GLU A 413 10.30 4.27 20.51
CA GLU A 413 11.11 4.99 19.54
C GLU A 413 11.38 4.15 18.27
N GLY A 414 11.11 4.73 17.10
CA GLY A 414 11.28 4.06 15.81
C GLY A 414 10.11 3.16 15.40
N TRP A 415 8.97 3.22 16.08
CA TRP A 415 7.76 2.47 15.72
C TRP A 415 7.31 2.67 14.26
N GLN A 416 7.62 3.81 13.64
CA GLN A 416 7.27 4.07 12.24
C GLN A 416 7.90 3.04 11.29
N GLN A 417 9.05 2.47 11.66
CA GLN A 417 9.76 1.46 10.85
C GLN A 417 9.06 0.10 10.84
N LEU A 418 8.08 -0.10 11.74
CA LEU A 418 7.28 -1.32 11.80
C LEU A 418 6.26 -1.42 10.67
N TYR A 419 5.89 -0.28 10.07
CA TYR A 419 4.78 -0.20 9.13
C TYR A 419 5.23 0.45 7.81
N PRO A 420 4.56 0.15 6.68
CA PRO A 420 4.81 0.84 5.43
C PRO A 420 4.51 2.34 5.53
N TYR A 421 5.25 3.17 4.78
CA TYR A 421 5.20 4.64 4.88
C TYR A 421 3.81 5.26 4.65
N TYR A 422 2.96 4.59 3.88
CA TYR A 422 1.59 5.05 3.57
C TYR A 422 0.59 4.73 4.69
N HIS A 423 0.98 3.94 5.70
CA HIS A 423 0.17 3.69 6.88
C HIS A 423 0.42 4.70 8.00
N THR A 424 1.54 5.43 8.04
CA THR A 424 1.82 6.35 9.15
C THR A 424 1.34 7.77 8.85
N PHE A 425 1.03 8.54 9.90
CA PHE A 425 0.95 10.00 9.75
C PHE A 425 2.30 10.52 9.25
N SER A 426 2.28 11.53 8.38
CA SER A 426 3.51 12.04 7.77
C SER A 426 3.47 13.54 7.56
N GLU A 427 4.63 14.17 7.73
CA GLU A 427 4.75 15.62 7.72
C GLU A 427 4.30 16.20 6.37
N GLU A 428 4.53 15.48 5.26
CA GLU A 428 4.08 15.92 3.94
C GLU A 428 2.56 15.94 3.78
N ARG A 429 1.84 15.15 4.60
CA ARG A 429 0.39 15.15 4.64
C ARG A 429 -0.15 15.98 5.81
N ARG A 430 0.67 16.72 6.56
CA ARG A 430 0.22 17.45 7.76
C ARG A 430 -1.03 18.28 7.51
N VAL A 431 -1.02 19.14 6.49
CA VAL A 431 -2.17 20.00 6.18
C VAL A 431 -3.44 19.18 5.92
N PHE A 432 -3.30 18.08 5.18
CA PHE A 432 -4.41 17.18 4.87
C PHE A 432 -4.87 16.39 6.10
N GLU A 433 -3.96 15.86 6.90
CA GLU A 433 -4.28 15.04 8.08
C GLU A 433 -4.81 15.90 9.23
N GLU A 434 -4.34 17.13 9.41
CA GLU A 434 -4.89 18.11 10.37
C GLU A 434 -6.25 18.67 9.93
N SER A 435 -6.58 18.64 8.63
CA SER A 435 -7.93 18.98 8.15
C SER A 435 -8.97 17.89 8.43
N LYS A 436 -8.55 16.72 8.92
CA LYS A 436 -9.40 15.55 9.11
C LYS A 436 -9.67 15.27 10.57
N PHE A 437 -10.80 14.60 10.79
CA PHE A 437 -11.14 13.99 12.06
C PHE A 437 -10.76 12.51 12.04
N TRP A 438 -9.89 12.11 12.96
CA TRP A 438 -9.45 10.73 13.08
C TRP A 438 -9.96 10.13 14.38
N PHE A 439 -10.55 8.93 14.34
CA PHE A 439 -10.93 8.20 15.55
C PHE A 439 -10.20 6.87 15.64
N ALA A 440 -9.83 6.45 16.86
CA ALA A 440 -9.08 5.22 17.06
C ALA A 440 -9.96 3.98 16.81
N ASP A 441 -9.50 3.03 16.00
CA ASP A 441 -10.22 1.78 15.73
C ASP A 441 -9.98 0.73 16.82
N LYS A 442 -10.53 1.01 18.01
CA LYS A 442 -10.42 0.11 19.15
C LYS A 442 -11.42 -1.06 19.10
N ILE A 443 -12.34 -1.09 18.13
CA ILE A 443 -13.23 -2.25 17.92
C ILE A 443 -12.41 -3.42 17.38
N HIS A 444 -11.65 -3.19 16.31
CA HIS A 444 -10.89 -4.25 15.67
C HIS A 444 -9.46 -4.36 16.23
N HIS A 445 -8.86 -3.23 16.59
CA HIS A 445 -7.45 -3.15 17.01
C HIS A 445 -7.30 -2.39 18.33
N PRO A 446 -7.70 -2.99 19.47
CA PRO A 446 -7.62 -2.34 20.78
C PRO A 446 -6.19 -2.17 21.32
N ALA A 447 -5.21 -2.84 20.72
CA ALA A 447 -3.80 -2.83 21.11
C ALA A 447 -2.90 -2.41 19.92
N PRO A 448 -1.61 -2.08 20.16
CA PRO A 448 -0.69 -1.77 19.07
C PRO A 448 -0.58 -2.91 18.06
N LEU A 449 -0.76 -2.58 16.79
CA LEU A 449 -0.74 -3.51 15.67
C LEU A 449 0.61 -4.23 15.56
N TYR A 450 0.57 -5.52 15.23
CA TYR A 450 1.78 -6.17 14.75
C TYR A 450 2.12 -5.68 13.33
N PRO A 451 3.42 -5.65 12.98
CA PRO A 451 3.86 -5.32 11.62
C PRO A 451 3.15 -6.12 10.54
N PHE A 452 2.96 -7.43 10.74
CA PHE A 452 2.25 -8.26 9.77
C PHE A 452 0.74 -7.99 9.75
N ASP A 453 0.10 -7.91 10.92
CA ASP A 453 -1.35 -7.74 11.07
C ASP A 453 -1.90 -6.50 10.34
N ALA A 454 -1.07 -5.48 10.14
CA ALA A 454 -1.41 -4.29 9.35
C ALA A 454 -1.89 -4.60 7.91
N ILE A 455 -1.59 -5.79 7.37
CA ILE A 455 -2.10 -6.25 6.07
C ILE A 455 -3.62 -6.37 6.04
N ILE A 456 -4.29 -6.72 7.15
CA ILE A 456 -5.75 -6.72 7.20
C ILE A 456 -6.28 -5.30 7.05
N CYS A 457 -5.66 -4.34 7.72
CA CYS A 457 -6.03 -2.93 7.61
C CYS A 457 -5.93 -2.46 6.15
N GLU A 458 -4.84 -2.83 5.44
CA GLU A 458 -4.65 -2.56 4.01
C GLU A 458 -5.76 -3.20 3.14
N ALA A 459 -6.03 -4.49 3.34
CA ALA A 459 -7.04 -5.21 2.57
C ALA A 459 -8.45 -4.63 2.78
N HIS A 460 -8.80 -4.33 4.03
CA HIS A 460 -10.03 -3.65 4.43
C HIS A 460 -10.14 -2.26 3.79
N TRP A 461 -9.08 -1.44 3.89
CA TRP A 461 -9.04 -0.08 3.33
C TRP A 461 -9.36 -0.08 1.84
N ILE A 462 -8.74 -0.99 1.09
CA ILE A 462 -8.96 -1.13 -0.36
C ILE A 462 -10.40 -1.57 -0.64
N GLY A 463 -10.87 -2.64 0.02
CA GLY A 463 -12.21 -3.20 -0.19
C GLY A 463 -13.32 -2.16 0.05
N VAL A 464 -13.42 -1.63 1.28
CA VAL A 464 -14.50 -0.71 1.65
C VAL A 464 -14.53 0.53 0.75
N SER A 465 -13.36 1.10 0.46
CA SER A 465 -13.25 2.36 -0.27
C SER A 465 -13.56 2.18 -1.75
N GLN A 466 -13.20 1.05 -2.37
CA GLN A 466 -13.55 0.77 -3.76
C GLN A 466 -15.05 0.56 -3.94
N TYR A 467 -15.71 -0.13 -3.02
CA TYR A 467 -17.16 -0.31 -3.09
C TYR A 467 -17.91 1.01 -2.90
N ASN A 468 -17.42 1.89 -2.02
CA ASN A 468 -17.98 3.23 -1.85
C ASN A 468 -17.73 4.15 -3.05
N THR A 469 -16.53 4.14 -3.62
CA THR A 469 -16.12 5.15 -4.63
C THR A 469 -16.34 4.73 -6.08
N ARG A 470 -16.21 3.44 -6.40
CA ARG A 470 -16.14 2.91 -7.78
C ARG A 470 -17.23 1.91 -8.12
N VAL A 471 -17.68 1.08 -7.16
CA VAL A 471 -18.66 0.01 -7.44
C VAL A 471 -20.10 0.45 -7.20
N PHE A 472 -20.50 0.80 -5.98
CA PHE A 472 -21.88 1.23 -5.72
C PHE A 472 -22.05 2.73 -5.82
N LEU A 473 -20.98 3.51 -5.65
CA LEU A 473 -21.03 4.97 -5.59
C LEU A 473 -21.99 5.43 -4.47
N ILE A 474 -21.76 4.95 -3.24
CA ILE A 474 -22.55 5.36 -2.07
C ILE A 474 -22.61 6.89 -2.04
N PRO A 475 -23.81 7.52 -2.05
CA PRO A 475 -23.91 8.92 -2.45
C PRO A 475 -23.10 9.90 -1.59
N PRO A 476 -23.14 9.84 -0.24
CA PRO A 476 -22.37 10.76 0.61
C PRO A 476 -20.93 10.30 0.90
N ALA A 477 -20.49 9.11 0.44
CA ALA A 477 -19.27 8.48 0.95
C ALA A 477 -18.24 8.14 -0.15
N LEU A 478 -16.98 8.44 0.14
CA LEU A 478 -15.79 8.13 -0.68
C LEU A 478 -14.86 7.09 -0.02
N GLY A 479 -15.28 6.42 1.06
CA GLY A 479 -14.46 5.42 1.75
C GLY A 479 -13.86 5.94 3.05
N ILE A 480 -12.90 5.20 3.60
CA ILE A 480 -12.33 5.45 4.93
C ILE A 480 -10.81 5.47 4.82
N ASP A 481 -10.18 6.57 5.17
CA ASP A 481 -8.73 6.65 5.31
C ASP A 481 -8.28 6.03 6.62
N GLN A 482 -7.07 5.46 6.63
CA GLN A 482 -6.50 4.83 7.81
C GLN A 482 -5.06 5.27 8.05
N ARG A 483 -4.70 5.53 9.31
CA ARG A 483 -3.34 5.86 9.73
C ARG A 483 -2.98 5.17 11.03
N ILE A 484 -1.72 4.83 11.21
CA ILE A 484 -1.15 4.26 12.42
C ILE A 484 -0.37 5.37 13.13
N LEU A 485 -0.66 5.56 14.41
CA LEU A 485 0.06 6.47 15.30
C LEU A 485 0.47 5.71 16.56
N ASN A 486 1.78 5.64 16.84
CA ASN A 486 2.32 4.89 17.97
C ASN A 486 1.79 3.44 18.03
N GLY A 487 1.65 2.81 16.86
CA GLY A 487 1.12 1.44 16.71
C GLY A 487 -0.39 1.29 16.75
N TYR A 488 -1.16 2.34 17.05
CA TYR A 488 -2.63 2.29 17.07
C TYR A 488 -3.23 2.77 15.75
N LEU A 489 -4.25 2.06 15.28
CA LEU A 489 -4.98 2.41 14.06
C LEU A 489 -6.00 3.53 14.31
N TYR A 490 -6.02 4.51 13.42
CA TYR A 490 -6.94 5.63 13.38
C TYR A 490 -7.63 5.69 12.02
N LEU A 491 -8.93 5.95 12.01
CA LEU A 491 -9.78 5.99 10.82
C LEU A 491 -10.36 7.39 10.62
N SER A 492 -10.52 7.79 9.36
CA SER A 492 -11.22 9.03 8.98
C SER A 492 -12.15 8.75 7.79
N PRO A 493 -13.48 8.92 7.93
CA PRO A 493 -14.38 8.80 6.79
C PRO A 493 -14.13 9.94 5.80
N ASN A 494 -14.24 9.62 4.51
CA ASN A 494 -14.16 10.58 3.42
C ASN A 494 -15.58 10.90 2.93
N GLY A 495 -16.12 12.03 3.38
CA GLY A 495 -17.45 12.52 2.98
C GLY A 495 -17.44 13.33 1.68
N ILE A 496 -18.63 13.61 1.15
CA ILE A 496 -18.86 14.56 0.07
C ILE A 496 -19.78 15.66 0.58
N ASP A 497 -19.33 16.92 0.49
CA ASP A 497 -20.15 18.08 0.90
C ASP A 497 -20.92 18.71 -0.27
N ASP A 498 -20.52 18.43 -1.52
CA ASP A 498 -21.16 18.97 -2.73
C ASP A 498 -22.50 18.27 -3.01
N PRO A 499 -23.65 18.95 -2.85
CA PRO A 499 -24.97 18.34 -3.06
C PRO A 499 -25.20 17.88 -4.51
N ALA A 500 -24.60 18.58 -5.50
CA ALA A 500 -24.75 18.22 -6.90
C ALA A 500 -24.05 16.89 -7.23
N LEU A 501 -22.87 16.69 -6.65
CA LEU A 501 -22.14 15.43 -6.78
C LEU A 501 -22.87 14.29 -6.07
N ILE A 502 -23.45 14.53 -4.89
CA ILE A 502 -24.28 13.53 -4.17
C ILE A 502 -25.46 13.12 -5.05
N GLU A 503 -26.19 14.07 -5.63
CA GLU A 503 -27.34 13.79 -6.49
C GLU A 503 -26.95 12.99 -7.74
N GLN A 504 -25.83 13.35 -8.39
CA GLN A 504 -25.29 12.60 -9.52
C GLN A 504 -24.99 11.13 -9.16
N ARG A 505 -24.36 10.91 -7.99
CA ARG A 505 -24.02 9.57 -7.50
C ARG A 505 -25.27 8.78 -7.11
N ALA A 506 -26.28 9.43 -6.54
CA ALA A 506 -27.53 8.80 -6.12
C ALA A 506 -28.26 8.09 -7.26
N SER A 507 -28.24 8.64 -8.48
CA SER A 507 -28.82 8.00 -9.66
C SER A 507 -28.15 6.66 -9.99
N VAL A 508 -26.81 6.62 -10.00
CA VAL A 508 -26.05 5.40 -10.28
C VAL A 508 -26.20 4.39 -9.14
N PHE A 509 -26.13 4.85 -7.88
CA PHE A 509 -26.33 4.02 -6.71
C PHE A 509 -27.71 3.35 -6.74
N LYS A 510 -28.78 4.12 -6.97
CA LYS A 510 -30.15 3.60 -7.03
C LYS A 510 -30.29 2.48 -8.05
N GLN A 511 -29.71 2.64 -9.23
CA GLN A 511 -29.74 1.60 -10.27
C GLN A 511 -29.00 0.33 -9.84
N ARG A 512 -27.78 0.46 -9.31
CA ARG A 512 -26.92 -0.69 -8.97
C ARG A 512 -27.39 -1.41 -7.69
N ALA A 513 -27.72 -0.66 -6.64
CA ALA A 513 -28.27 -1.20 -5.41
C ALA A 513 -29.65 -1.83 -5.64
N GLY A 514 -30.50 -1.19 -6.46
CA GLY A 514 -31.81 -1.74 -6.85
C GLY A 514 -31.70 -3.12 -7.48
N TYR A 515 -30.76 -3.32 -8.42
CA TYR A 515 -30.50 -4.64 -8.99
C TYR A 515 -30.11 -5.68 -7.93
N TYR A 516 -29.25 -5.32 -6.97
CA TYR A 516 -28.87 -6.23 -5.90
C TYR A 516 -30.05 -6.57 -4.98
N PHE A 517 -30.86 -5.60 -4.60
CA PHE A 517 -32.03 -5.83 -3.74
C PHE A 517 -33.08 -6.71 -4.43
N GLU A 518 -33.32 -6.53 -5.73
CA GLU A 518 -34.25 -7.36 -6.51
C GLU A 518 -33.77 -8.82 -6.68
N ASN A 519 -32.45 -9.05 -6.62
CA ASN A 519 -31.83 -10.35 -6.89
C ASN A 519 -31.09 -10.93 -5.67
N TRP A 520 -31.40 -10.44 -4.46
CA TRP A 520 -30.60 -10.64 -3.25
C TRP A 520 -30.33 -12.11 -2.94
N ASP A 521 -31.37 -12.95 -2.90
CA ASP A 521 -31.24 -14.37 -2.52
C ASP A 521 -30.34 -15.15 -3.49
N SER A 522 -30.46 -14.87 -4.80
CA SER A 522 -29.62 -15.50 -5.83
C SER A 522 -28.17 -15.05 -5.72
N LEU A 523 -27.95 -13.74 -5.57
CA LEU A 523 -26.61 -13.17 -5.41
C LEU A 523 -25.95 -13.64 -4.11
N TYR A 524 -26.72 -13.75 -3.02
CA TYR A 524 -26.22 -14.26 -1.76
C TYR A 524 -25.85 -15.74 -1.85
N ALA A 525 -26.66 -16.58 -2.50
CA ALA A 525 -26.31 -17.98 -2.74
C ALA A 525 -25.02 -18.13 -3.58
N GLN A 526 -24.86 -17.31 -4.61
CA GLN A 526 -23.63 -17.23 -5.41
C GLN A 526 -22.44 -16.76 -4.56
N TRP A 527 -22.67 -15.78 -3.69
CA TRP A 527 -21.67 -15.27 -2.76
C TRP A 527 -21.19 -16.35 -1.77
N GLN A 528 -22.10 -17.12 -1.20
CA GLN A 528 -21.74 -18.23 -0.31
C GLN A 528 -20.91 -19.30 -1.05
N ALA A 529 -21.30 -19.65 -2.28
CA ALA A 529 -20.59 -20.63 -3.08
C ALA A 529 -19.15 -20.17 -3.41
N LYS A 530 -18.98 -18.91 -3.84
CA LYS A 530 -17.64 -18.39 -4.19
C LYS A 530 -16.74 -18.23 -2.96
N VAL A 531 -17.28 -17.79 -1.82
CA VAL A 531 -16.49 -17.65 -0.58
C VAL A 531 -16.04 -19.02 -0.05
N ARG A 532 -16.93 -20.02 -0.03
CA ARG A 532 -16.56 -21.39 0.36
C ARG A 532 -15.51 -21.98 -0.57
N THR A 533 -15.64 -21.75 -1.88
CA THR A 533 -14.63 -22.19 -2.86
C THR A 533 -13.28 -21.52 -2.59
N HIS A 534 -13.28 -20.21 -2.33
CA HIS A 534 -12.06 -19.44 -2.03
C HIS A 534 -11.38 -19.88 -0.74
N ILE A 535 -12.14 -20.22 0.30
CA ILE A 535 -11.61 -20.80 1.55
C ILE A 535 -10.98 -22.17 1.27
N ALA A 536 -11.67 -23.05 0.53
CA ALA A 536 -11.12 -24.35 0.15
C ALA A 536 -9.84 -24.23 -0.69
N GLU A 537 -9.77 -23.23 -1.58
CA GLU A 537 -8.56 -22.92 -2.36
C GLU A 537 -7.38 -22.51 -1.46
N LEU A 538 -7.64 -21.74 -0.39
CA LEU A 538 -6.63 -21.36 0.61
C LEU A 538 -6.20 -22.54 1.46
N GLU A 539 -7.14 -23.36 1.93
CA GLU A 539 -6.86 -24.59 2.72
C GLU A 539 -5.98 -25.56 1.93
N ALA A 540 -6.20 -25.67 0.62
CA ALA A 540 -5.46 -26.55 -0.29
C ALA A 540 -4.03 -26.06 -0.62
N ILE A 541 -3.62 -24.86 -0.19
CA ILE A 541 -2.24 -24.40 -0.40
C ILE A 541 -1.31 -25.19 0.51
N GLU A 542 -0.39 -25.94 -0.08
CA GLU A 542 0.66 -26.66 0.64
C GLU A 542 1.90 -25.76 0.82
N ILE A 543 2.36 -25.62 2.06
CA ILE A 543 3.58 -24.88 2.41
C ILE A 543 4.61 -25.91 2.90
N GLY A 544 5.48 -26.32 1.97
CA GLY A 544 6.55 -27.29 2.23
C GLY A 544 7.85 -26.64 2.66
N ASP A 545 8.68 -27.40 3.37
CA ASP A 545 10.08 -27.02 3.63
C ASP A 545 10.94 -27.21 2.36
N LEU A 546 12.19 -26.73 2.39
CA LEU A 546 13.16 -26.86 1.31
C LEU A 546 14.06 -28.09 1.53
N PRO A 547 13.88 -29.18 0.76
CA PRO A 547 14.68 -30.39 0.95
C PRO A 547 16.10 -30.24 0.39
N ASP A 548 17.08 -30.92 0.98
CA ASP A 548 18.45 -30.97 0.43
C ASP A 548 18.51 -31.57 -0.98
N ILE A 549 17.62 -32.54 -1.25
CA ILE A 549 17.46 -33.21 -2.53
C ILE A 549 15.97 -33.29 -2.84
N GLU A 550 15.58 -32.81 -4.02
CA GLU A 550 14.18 -32.89 -4.49
C GLU A 550 13.70 -34.36 -4.56
N PRO A 551 12.41 -34.62 -4.29
CA PRO A 551 11.85 -35.98 -4.37
C PRO A 551 12.11 -36.65 -5.74
N GLU A 552 12.33 -37.97 -5.77
CA GLU A 552 12.60 -38.71 -7.03
C GLU A 552 11.53 -38.49 -8.11
N ALA A 553 10.26 -38.35 -7.67
CA ALA A 553 9.11 -38.01 -8.52
C ALA A 553 9.33 -36.75 -9.39
N MET A 554 10.16 -35.81 -8.93
CA MET A 554 10.55 -34.61 -9.67
C MET A 554 11.14 -34.95 -11.05
N VAL A 555 11.91 -36.05 -11.11
CA VAL A 555 12.57 -36.56 -12.31
C VAL A 555 11.72 -37.63 -12.96
N THR A 556 11.26 -38.64 -12.22
CA THR A 556 10.58 -39.82 -12.80
C THR A 556 9.20 -39.51 -13.36
N GLU A 557 8.52 -38.50 -12.84
CA GLU A 557 7.22 -38.03 -13.34
C GLU A 557 7.33 -36.76 -14.20
N GLY A 558 8.54 -36.18 -14.32
CA GLY A 558 8.78 -34.99 -15.15
C GLY A 558 8.06 -33.73 -14.65
N ARG A 559 7.96 -33.50 -13.33
CA ARG A 559 7.16 -32.41 -12.74
C ARG A 559 7.64 -31.00 -13.12
N GLY A 560 8.92 -30.80 -13.44
CA GLY A 560 9.51 -29.54 -13.93
C GLY A 560 9.52 -28.31 -12.99
N ILE A 561 8.89 -28.36 -11.81
CA ILE A 561 8.78 -27.27 -10.83
C ILE A 561 9.29 -27.71 -9.45
N GLY A 562 10.36 -27.08 -8.94
CA GLY A 562 10.97 -27.41 -7.64
C GLY A 562 10.36 -26.70 -6.42
N SER A 563 10.75 -27.16 -5.24
CA SER A 563 10.25 -26.74 -3.92
C SER A 563 10.44 -25.24 -3.64
N GLY A 564 11.58 -24.67 -4.05
CA GLY A 564 11.84 -23.23 -3.89
C GLY A 564 10.84 -22.33 -4.65
N TYR A 565 10.44 -22.72 -5.86
CA TYR A 565 9.40 -22.00 -6.61
C TYR A 565 8.03 -22.16 -5.96
N GLN A 566 7.70 -23.39 -5.54
CA GLN A 566 6.41 -23.69 -4.90
C GLN A 566 6.21 -22.87 -3.62
N LEU A 567 7.26 -22.71 -2.81
CA LEU A 567 7.22 -21.93 -1.59
C LEU A 567 6.93 -20.43 -1.86
N ILE A 568 7.58 -19.84 -2.86
CA ILE A 568 7.31 -18.44 -3.28
C ILE A 568 5.89 -18.28 -3.81
N VAL A 569 5.42 -19.21 -4.65
CA VAL A 569 4.06 -19.16 -5.19
C VAL A 569 3.02 -19.37 -4.09
N ALA A 570 3.29 -20.24 -3.12
CA ALA A 570 2.41 -20.42 -1.96
C ALA A 570 2.26 -19.11 -1.18
N TRP A 571 3.36 -18.39 -0.94
CA TRP A 571 3.32 -17.09 -0.26
C TRP A 571 2.41 -16.10 -1.00
N ASN A 572 2.64 -15.93 -2.30
CA ASN A 572 1.86 -15.01 -3.13
C ASN A 572 0.37 -15.37 -3.11
N ARG A 573 0.03 -16.66 -3.25
CA ARG A 573 -1.36 -17.13 -3.23
C ARG A 573 -2.04 -16.91 -1.88
N VAL A 574 -1.32 -17.09 -0.77
CA VAL A 574 -1.86 -16.81 0.58
C VAL A 574 -2.14 -15.32 0.76
N ILE A 575 -1.22 -14.45 0.34
CA ILE A 575 -1.40 -12.99 0.42
C ILE A 575 -2.53 -12.51 -0.51
N GLU A 576 -2.57 -12.97 -1.74
CA GLU A 576 -3.66 -12.68 -2.69
C GLU A 576 -5.02 -13.16 -2.16
N SER A 577 -5.04 -14.29 -1.44
CA SER A 577 -6.26 -14.82 -0.84
C SER A 577 -6.87 -13.86 0.18
N LEU A 578 -6.06 -13.20 1.01
CA LEU A 578 -6.54 -12.19 1.95
C LEU A 578 -7.09 -10.95 1.20
N LEU A 579 -6.36 -10.44 0.22
CA LEU A 579 -6.82 -9.27 -0.54
C LEU A 579 -8.15 -9.53 -1.25
N LYS A 580 -8.32 -10.75 -1.78
CA LYS A 580 -9.52 -11.18 -2.50
C LYS A 580 -10.72 -11.41 -1.59
N ILE A 581 -10.54 -12.00 -0.40
CA ILE A 581 -11.68 -12.22 0.52
C ILE A 581 -12.30 -10.90 0.97
N TRP A 582 -11.49 -9.85 1.15
CA TRP A 582 -11.96 -8.51 1.50
C TRP A 582 -12.76 -7.83 0.38
N GLN A 583 -12.58 -8.24 -0.88
CA GLN A 583 -13.48 -7.83 -1.97
C GLN A 583 -14.86 -8.48 -1.81
N TYR A 584 -14.89 -9.78 -1.50
CA TYR A 584 -16.15 -10.48 -1.26
C TYR A 584 -16.86 -9.96 -0.01
N HIS A 585 -16.11 -9.59 1.04
CA HIS A 585 -16.64 -9.00 2.27
C HIS A 585 -17.51 -7.76 1.99
N PHE A 586 -17.03 -6.81 1.18
CA PHE A 586 -17.75 -5.56 0.92
C PHE A 586 -18.76 -5.61 -0.23
N GLU A 587 -18.90 -6.77 -0.89
CA GLU A 587 -19.78 -6.91 -2.06
C GLU A 587 -21.24 -6.62 -1.76
N MET A 588 -21.75 -7.05 -0.59
CA MET A 588 -23.15 -6.80 -0.21
C MET A 588 -23.28 -6.09 1.14
N LEU A 589 -22.20 -5.97 1.92
CA LEU A 589 -22.26 -5.46 3.30
C LEU A 589 -22.78 -4.01 3.38
N ASN A 590 -22.21 -3.12 2.58
CA ASN A 590 -22.60 -1.70 2.59
C ASN A 590 -24.06 -1.51 2.13
N LEU A 591 -24.55 -2.37 1.23
CA LEU A 591 -25.96 -2.38 0.83
C LEU A 591 -26.86 -2.81 1.99
N GLY A 592 -26.44 -3.84 2.74
CA GLY A 592 -27.15 -4.31 3.93
C GLY A 592 -27.29 -3.21 4.99
N TYR A 593 -26.20 -2.51 5.32
CA TYR A 593 -26.26 -1.38 6.24
C TYR A 593 -27.12 -0.22 5.73
N THR A 594 -27.04 0.09 4.43
CA THR A 594 -27.85 1.16 3.84
C THR A 594 -29.36 0.85 3.90
N ALA A 595 -29.75 -0.40 3.66
CA ALA A 595 -31.15 -0.83 3.77
C ALA A 595 -31.67 -0.67 5.21
N TYR A 596 -30.89 -1.11 6.20
CA TYR A 596 -31.26 -0.95 7.61
C TYR A 596 -31.35 0.53 8.04
N LEU A 597 -30.37 1.36 7.65
CA LEU A 597 -30.41 2.79 7.94
C LEU A 597 -31.62 3.48 7.31
N SER A 598 -31.98 3.10 6.08
CA SER A 598 -33.18 3.64 5.40
C SER A 598 -34.45 3.33 6.18
N PHE A 599 -34.57 2.10 6.72
CA PHE A 599 -35.69 1.73 7.59
C PHE A 599 -35.68 2.50 8.91
N MET A 600 -34.51 2.67 9.53
CA MET A 600 -34.36 3.42 10.76
C MET A 600 -34.72 4.91 10.58
N ASP A 601 -34.27 5.54 9.49
CA ASP A 601 -34.56 6.93 9.18
C ASP A 601 -36.05 7.15 8.88
N PHE A 602 -36.68 6.21 8.15
CA PHE A 602 -38.13 6.20 7.99
C PHE A 602 -38.85 6.16 9.34
N CYS A 603 -38.46 5.24 10.23
CA CYS A 603 -39.08 5.12 11.55
C CYS A 603 -38.91 6.39 12.38
N LYS A 604 -37.72 7.00 12.41
CA LYS A 604 -37.46 8.25 13.14
C LYS A 604 -38.27 9.42 12.59
N GLY A 605 -38.46 9.48 11.27
CA GLY A 605 -39.28 10.49 10.62
C GLY A 605 -40.77 10.32 10.91
N ALA A 606 -41.26 9.09 10.87
CA ALA A 606 -42.67 8.76 11.10
C ALA A 606 -43.07 8.79 12.59
N PHE A 607 -42.14 8.46 13.49
CA PHE A 607 -42.38 8.34 14.93
C PHE A 607 -41.35 9.16 15.73
N PRO A 608 -41.60 10.47 15.93
CA PRO A 608 -40.71 11.31 16.72
C PRO A 608 -40.53 10.75 18.14
N GLY A 609 -39.28 10.46 18.53
CA GLY A 609 -38.95 9.88 19.84
C GLY A 609 -38.98 8.35 19.89
N ILE A 610 -39.10 7.65 18.75
CA ILE A 610 -38.84 6.21 18.71
C ILE A 610 -37.37 5.95 19.07
N GLU A 611 -37.16 5.06 20.04
CA GLU A 611 -35.83 4.63 20.42
C GLU A 611 -35.23 3.75 19.31
N VAL A 612 -33.93 3.93 19.04
CA VAL A 612 -33.21 3.14 18.01
C VAL A 612 -33.29 1.65 18.30
N GLN A 613 -33.34 1.30 19.59
CA GLN A 613 -33.52 -0.06 20.07
C GLN A 613 -34.85 -0.67 19.63
N THR A 614 -35.95 0.09 19.68
CA THR A 614 -37.26 -0.39 19.25
C THR A 614 -37.25 -0.76 17.77
N VAL A 615 -36.56 0.02 16.93
CA VAL A 615 -36.35 -0.28 15.51
C VAL A 615 -35.54 -1.57 15.35
N ALA A 616 -34.45 -1.74 16.10
CA ALA A 616 -33.63 -2.94 16.06
C ALA A 616 -34.44 -4.20 16.46
N GLN A 617 -35.32 -4.10 17.45
CA GLN A 617 -36.19 -5.19 17.87
C GLN A 617 -37.16 -5.64 16.77
N MET A 618 -37.62 -4.74 15.89
CA MET A 618 -38.46 -5.11 14.73
C MET A 618 -37.73 -6.03 13.73
N VAL A 619 -36.39 -5.94 13.68
CA VAL A 619 -35.54 -6.70 12.74
C VAL A 619 -34.96 -7.98 13.37
N ALA A 620 -34.93 -8.09 14.71
CA ALA A 620 -34.31 -9.20 15.46
C ALA A 620 -34.88 -10.61 15.17
N GLY A 621 -34.31 -11.64 15.80
CA GLY A 621 -34.83 -13.03 15.72
C GLY A 621 -34.58 -13.71 14.36
N ILE A 622 -33.47 -13.33 13.73
CA ILE A 622 -33.01 -13.85 12.44
C ILE A 622 -32.10 -15.07 12.69
N ASP A 623 -32.19 -16.07 11.82
CA ASP A 623 -31.31 -17.24 11.92
C ASP A 623 -29.93 -16.91 11.35
N VAL A 624 -28.93 -16.90 12.22
CA VAL A 624 -27.57 -16.39 11.96
C VAL A 624 -26.57 -17.50 12.26
N LEU A 625 -25.60 -17.68 11.36
CA LEU A 625 -24.58 -18.73 11.45
C LEU A 625 -23.63 -18.56 12.63
N LEU A 626 -23.43 -17.33 13.13
CA LEU A 626 -22.57 -17.03 14.28
C LEU A 626 -22.99 -17.78 15.56
N PHE A 627 -24.22 -18.28 15.65
CA PHE A 627 -24.67 -19.08 16.79
C PHE A 627 -24.51 -20.60 16.60
N GLN A 628 -24.26 -21.07 15.38
CA GLN A 628 -24.07 -22.50 15.09
C GLN A 628 -22.91 -23.12 15.87
N PRO A 629 -21.74 -22.46 16.03
CA PRO A 629 -20.66 -22.99 16.85
C PRO A 629 -21.09 -23.31 18.28
N ASP A 630 -21.82 -22.41 18.92
CA ASP A 630 -22.33 -22.61 20.29
C ASP A 630 -23.38 -23.74 20.35
N ASP A 631 -24.28 -23.80 19.36
CA ASP A 631 -25.27 -24.88 19.27
C ASP A 631 -24.60 -26.26 19.09
N GLU A 632 -23.46 -26.36 18.40
CA GLU A 632 -22.64 -27.58 18.35
C GLU A 632 -22.06 -27.94 19.72
N LEU A 633 -21.61 -26.96 20.52
CA LEU A 633 -21.14 -27.22 21.89
C LEU A 633 -22.26 -27.76 22.78
N LYS A 634 -23.49 -27.23 22.66
CA LYS A 634 -24.66 -27.76 23.38
C LYS A 634 -24.98 -29.20 22.99
N LYS A 635 -24.91 -29.52 21.69
CA LYS A 635 -25.07 -30.90 21.20
C LYS A 635 -24.01 -31.84 21.77
N LEU A 636 -22.75 -31.40 21.80
CA LEU A 636 -21.63 -32.18 22.37
C LEU A 636 -21.76 -32.36 23.89
N ALA A 637 -22.25 -31.35 24.61
CA ALA A 637 -22.52 -31.44 26.05
C ALA A 637 -23.62 -32.47 26.36
N ARG A 638 -24.73 -32.44 25.61
CA ARG A 638 -25.81 -33.45 25.72
C ARG A 638 -25.29 -34.85 25.43
N LEU A 639 -24.55 -35.00 24.34
CA LEU A 639 -23.97 -36.29 23.96
C LEU A 639 -23.02 -36.82 25.04
N ALA A 640 -22.26 -35.95 25.71
CA ALA A 640 -21.40 -36.37 26.81
C ALA A 640 -22.21 -36.92 28.00
N ILE A 641 -23.36 -36.32 28.34
CA ILE A 641 -24.27 -36.83 29.37
C ILE A 641 -24.87 -38.18 28.94
N ASP A 642 -25.38 -38.27 27.71
CA ASP A 642 -26.00 -39.49 27.17
C ASP A 642 -25.03 -40.68 27.16
N LEU A 643 -23.75 -40.41 26.96
CA LEU A 643 -22.67 -41.38 26.95
C LEU A 643 -22.04 -41.63 28.34
N GLY A 644 -22.46 -40.94 29.39
CA GLY A 644 -21.91 -41.08 30.74
C GLY A 644 -20.52 -40.47 30.94
N LEU A 645 -20.12 -39.52 30.09
CA LEU A 645 -18.78 -38.90 30.03
C LEU A 645 -18.71 -37.53 30.70
N GLN A 646 -19.80 -37.02 31.28
CA GLN A 646 -19.89 -35.68 31.85
C GLN A 646 -18.86 -35.40 32.95
N HIS A 647 -18.43 -36.44 33.69
CA HIS A 647 -17.40 -36.33 34.72
C HIS A 647 -16.02 -35.99 34.14
N LEU A 648 -15.75 -36.34 32.88
CA LEU A 648 -14.50 -36.00 32.19
C LEU A 648 -14.47 -34.54 31.75
N LEU A 649 -15.62 -33.96 31.37
CA LEU A 649 -15.73 -32.54 31.00
C LEU A 649 -15.75 -31.60 32.22
N LYS A 650 -16.25 -32.07 33.37
CA LYS A 650 -16.30 -31.28 34.61
C LYS A 650 -14.99 -31.20 35.37
N GLY A 651 -13.96 -31.94 34.96
CA GLY A 651 -12.64 -31.90 35.59
C GLY A 651 -11.96 -30.53 35.43
N GLU A 652 -10.95 -30.27 36.26
CA GLU A 652 -10.02 -29.12 36.10
C GLU A 652 -8.86 -29.44 35.13
N ALA A 653 -8.98 -30.53 34.37
CA ALA A 653 -7.95 -30.97 33.44
C ALA A 653 -7.91 -30.08 32.20
N ASP A 654 -6.72 -29.87 31.65
CA ASP A 654 -6.54 -29.18 30.37
C ASP A 654 -7.14 -29.96 29.19
N ALA A 655 -7.25 -29.29 28.04
CA ALA A 655 -7.89 -29.84 26.85
C ALA A 655 -7.26 -31.17 26.40
N ASP A 656 -5.93 -31.26 26.39
CA ASP A 656 -5.21 -32.46 25.96
C ASP A 656 -5.49 -33.65 26.87
N SER A 657 -5.54 -33.41 28.18
CA SER A 657 -5.87 -34.41 29.19
C SER A 657 -7.29 -34.92 29.05
N VAL A 658 -8.26 -34.02 28.82
CA VAL A 658 -9.66 -34.40 28.55
C VAL A 658 -9.75 -35.24 27.29
N LEU A 659 -9.12 -34.82 26.19
CA LEU A 659 -9.12 -35.56 24.92
C LEU A 659 -8.44 -36.93 25.06
N ALA A 660 -7.33 -37.02 25.80
CA ALA A 660 -6.66 -38.29 26.08
C ALA A 660 -7.55 -39.25 26.87
N ALA A 661 -8.26 -38.76 27.89
CA ALA A 661 -9.22 -39.55 28.66
C ALA A 661 -10.40 -40.02 27.79
N MET A 662 -10.91 -39.16 26.90
CA MET A 662 -11.96 -39.54 25.94
C MET A 662 -11.47 -40.67 25.00
N ARG A 663 -10.23 -40.61 24.50
CA ARG A 663 -9.68 -41.66 23.61
C ARG A 663 -9.59 -43.03 24.28
N ALA A 664 -9.42 -43.07 25.60
CA ALA A 664 -9.21 -44.30 26.37
C ALA A 664 -10.46 -45.21 26.45
N CYS A 665 -11.66 -44.70 26.19
CA CYS A 665 -12.91 -45.46 26.25
C CYS A 665 -13.68 -45.44 24.93
N GLU A 666 -14.57 -46.43 24.72
CA GLU A 666 -15.36 -46.54 23.49
C GLU A 666 -16.35 -45.39 23.34
N ALA A 667 -17.09 -45.09 24.40
CA ALA A 667 -18.01 -43.96 24.46
C ALA A 667 -17.28 -42.63 24.14
N GLY A 668 -16.10 -42.42 24.71
CA GLY A 668 -15.30 -41.22 24.43
C GLY A 668 -14.81 -41.14 22.97
N ARG A 669 -14.50 -42.26 22.31
CA ARG A 669 -14.23 -42.28 20.86
C ARG A 669 -15.45 -41.90 20.02
N THR A 670 -16.65 -42.31 20.42
CA THR A 670 -17.90 -41.85 19.78
C THR A 670 -18.08 -40.35 19.93
N TRP A 671 -17.83 -39.82 21.12
CA TRP A 671 -17.89 -38.38 21.38
C TRP A 671 -16.85 -37.60 20.56
N LEU A 672 -15.61 -38.09 20.48
CA LEU A 672 -14.55 -37.48 19.67
C LEU A 672 -14.89 -37.43 18.19
N SER A 673 -15.54 -38.47 17.65
CA SER A 673 -16.03 -38.45 16.26
C SER A 673 -17.11 -37.39 16.05
N ALA A 674 -17.96 -37.12 17.04
CA ALA A 674 -18.91 -36.02 16.98
C ALA A 674 -18.19 -34.66 17.06
N LEU A 675 -17.20 -34.51 17.94
CA LEU A 675 -16.36 -33.32 18.04
C LEU A 675 -15.67 -33.01 16.70
N ASP A 676 -15.07 -34.01 16.06
CA ASP A 676 -14.35 -33.79 14.78
C ASP A 676 -15.30 -33.38 13.64
N ARG A 677 -16.55 -33.85 13.64
CA ARG A 677 -17.58 -33.37 12.71
C ARG A 677 -18.04 -31.95 13.03
N ALA A 678 -18.18 -31.61 14.31
CA ALA A 678 -18.57 -30.28 14.75
C ALA A 678 -17.51 -29.22 14.39
N LYS A 679 -16.22 -29.58 14.45
CA LYS A 679 -15.12 -28.65 14.15
C LYS A 679 -15.21 -28.03 12.76
N GLN A 680 -15.62 -28.79 11.75
CA GLN A 680 -15.63 -28.31 10.37
C GLN A 680 -17.06 -28.05 9.87
N PRO A 681 -17.44 -26.78 9.60
CA PRO A 681 -16.61 -25.57 9.64
C PRO A 681 -16.62 -24.81 10.97
N TRP A 682 -17.42 -25.24 11.96
CA TRP A 682 -17.90 -24.37 13.03
C TRP A 682 -16.86 -23.94 14.07
N PHE A 683 -15.71 -24.63 14.17
CA PHE A 683 -14.66 -24.26 15.10
C PHE A 683 -13.58 -23.37 14.45
N ASN A 684 -13.71 -23.05 13.16
CA ASN A 684 -12.97 -21.94 12.56
C ASN A 684 -13.59 -20.60 13.02
N PHE A 685 -13.60 -20.42 14.34
CA PHE A 685 -14.28 -19.35 15.06
C PHE A 685 -13.28 -18.72 16.00
N SER A 686 -12.75 -17.57 15.57
CA SER A 686 -11.77 -16.78 16.32
C SER A 686 -12.32 -16.37 17.69
N SER A 687 -11.50 -16.56 18.74
CA SER A 687 -11.83 -16.14 20.11
C SER A 687 -11.77 -14.63 20.31
N GLY A 688 -11.34 -13.86 19.31
CA GLY A 688 -11.34 -12.40 19.30
C GLY A 688 -12.14 -11.85 18.14
N THR A 689 -11.64 -10.79 17.49
CA THR A 689 -12.29 -10.21 16.30
C THR A 689 -11.93 -10.98 15.03
N GLY A 690 -10.85 -11.77 15.07
CA GLY A 690 -10.29 -12.43 13.89
C GLY A 690 -9.39 -11.50 13.07
N PHE A 691 -9.18 -10.26 13.53
CA PHE A 691 -8.34 -9.27 12.85
C PHE A 691 -6.90 -9.32 13.32
N SER A 692 -6.58 -10.07 14.37
CA SER A 692 -5.21 -10.33 14.79
C SER A 692 -4.89 -11.80 14.78
N HIS A 693 -3.63 -12.13 14.48
CA HIS A 693 -3.15 -13.50 14.63
C HIS A 693 -3.18 -13.99 16.08
N GLU A 694 -3.16 -13.06 17.06
CA GLU A 694 -3.28 -13.37 18.49
C GLU A 694 -4.66 -13.96 18.83
N ASP A 695 -5.69 -13.68 18.01
CA ASP A 695 -7.03 -14.20 18.20
C ASP A 695 -7.11 -15.68 17.79
N ARG A 696 -6.64 -16.58 18.65
CA ARG A 696 -6.68 -18.03 18.40
C ARG A 696 -8.12 -18.49 18.21
N SER A 697 -8.33 -19.36 17.22
CA SER A 697 -9.64 -19.93 16.92
C SER A 697 -9.91 -21.21 17.71
N TRP A 698 -11.18 -21.54 17.90
CA TRP A 698 -11.59 -22.73 18.66
C TRP A 698 -11.02 -24.04 18.12
N ILE A 699 -10.75 -24.12 16.82
CA ILE A 699 -10.14 -25.30 16.19
C ILE A 699 -8.67 -25.48 16.58
N ASP A 700 -8.02 -24.37 16.94
CA ASP A 700 -6.61 -24.30 17.32
C ASP A 700 -6.41 -24.38 18.84
N ASP A 701 -7.38 -23.88 19.61
CA ASP A 701 -7.41 -23.92 21.06
C ASP A 701 -8.82 -24.26 21.56
N LEU A 702 -8.95 -25.43 22.18
CA LEU A 702 -10.22 -25.97 22.67
C LEU A 702 -10.58 -25.51 24.10
N SER A 703 -9.76 -24.65 24.72
CA SER A 703 -9.96 -24.19 26.10
C SER A 703 -11.34 -23.56 26.31
N LEU A 704 -11.74 -22.62 25.44
CA LEU A 704 -13.05 -21.97 25.50
C LEU A 704 -14.21 -22.92 25.15
N PRO A 705 -14.14 -23.72 24.06
CA PRO A 705 -15.11 -24.79 23.80
C PRO A 705 -15.34 -25.75 24.97
N LEU A 706 -14.28 -26.20 25.64
CA LEU A 706 -14.40 -27.13 26.78
C LEU A 706 -14.96 -26.44 28.02
N LEU A 707 -14.56 -25.20 28.29
CA LEU A 707 -15.14 -24.39 29.34
C LEU A 707 -16.66 -24.25 29.18
N ALA A 708 -17.10 -23.97 27.95
CA ALA A 708 -18.50 -23.85 27.58
C ALA A 708 -19.26 -25.18 27.71
N MET A 709 -18.69 -26.28 27.20
CA MET A 709 -19.32 -27.60 27.33
C MET A 709 -19.46 -28.04 28.79
N ARG A 710 -18.48 -27.72 29.65
CA ARG A 710 -18.58 -27.92 31.10
C ARG A 710 -19.76 -27.16 31.70
N ASP A 711 -19.92 -25.88 31.34
CA ASP A 711 -21.06 -25.07 31.78
C ASP A 711 -22.40 -25.68 31.39
N TYR A 712 -22.52 -26.07 30.12
CA TYR A 712 -23.75 -26.66 29.60
C TYR A 712 -24.07 -27.99 30.27
N VAL A 713 -23.06 -28.82 30.53
CA VAL A 713 -23.24 -30.05 31.31
C VAL A 713 -23.80 -29.76 32.70
N GLU A 714 -23.23 -28.80 33.43
CA GLU A 714 -23.70 -28.44 34.78
C GLU A 714 -25.12 -27.90 34.77
N ARG A 715 -25.46 -27.03 33.81
CA ARG A 715 -26.82 -26.49 33.61
C ARG A 715 -27.83 -27.57 33.28
N LEU A 716 -27.49 -28.49 32.37
CA LEU A 716 -28.35 -29.61 32.01
C LEU A 716 -28.60 -30.55 33.20
N GLU A 717 -27.60 -30.81 34.04
CA GLU A 717 -27.77 -31.59 35.27
C GLU A 717 -28.66 -30.90 36.31
N ARG A 718 -28.71 -29.56 36.33
CA ARG A 718 -29.65 -28.78 37.15
C ARG A 718 -31.07 -28.74 36.58
N GLY A 719 -31.26 -29.13 35.32
CA GLY A 719 -32.53 -29.03 34.60
C GLY A 719 -32.80 -27.66 33.99
N ASP A 720 -31.76 -26.84 33.81
CA ASP A 720 -31.87 -25.53 33.16
C ASP A 720 -32.09 -25.71 31.65
N ASP A 721 -32.87 -24.81 31.03
CA ASP A 721 -32.88 -24.68 29.58
C ASP A 721 -31.60 -23.97 29.11
N ILE A 722 -30.95 -24.55 28.11
CA ILE A 722 -29.72 -24.04 27.50
C ILE A 722 -29.95 -23.51 26.07
N GLU A 723 -31.19 -23.60 25.59
CA GLU A 723 -31.58 -23.10 24.27
C GLU A 723 -31.80 -21.58 24.28
N ARG A 724 -31.62 -20.97 23.11
CA ARG A 724 -31.88 -19.54 22.90
C ARG A 724 -33.40 -19.31 22.75
N PRO A 725 -33.98 -18.23 23.32
CA PRO A 725 -35.42 -17.99 23.28
C PRO A 725 -35.91 -17.41 21.94
N LEU A 726 -35.51 -18.01 20.81
CA LEU A 726 -35.70 -17.46 19.46
C LEU A 726 -37.18 -17.22 19.11
N ASP A 727 -38.07 -18.13 19.52
CA ASP A 727 -39.50 -17.99 19.25
C ASP A 727 -40.12 -16.81 20.00
N ALA A 728 -39.65 -16.53 21.23
CA ALA A 728 -40.10 -15.37 22.00
C ALA A 728 -39.64 -14.06 21.34
N VAL A 729 -38.38 -14.01 20.87
CA VAL A 729 -37.84 -12.85 20.12
C VAL A 729 -38.64 -12.62 18.82
N ARG A 730 -38.99 -13.70 18.11
CA ARG A 730 -39.80 -13.63 16.88
C ARG A 730 -41.24 -13.20 17.14
N GLN A 731 -41.85 -13.58 18.25
CA GLN A 731 -43.19 -13.09 18.59
C GLN A 731 -43.15 -11.60 18.93
N GLU A 732 -42.15 -11.18 19.70
CA GLU A 732 -42.02 -9.80 20.14
C GLU A 732 -41.75 -8.83 18.98
N ARG A 733 -40.89 -9.20 18.03
CA ARG A 733 -40.63 -8.35 16.85
C ARG A 733 -41.88 -8.11 16.01
N GLU A 734 -42.76 -9.11 15.85
CA GLU A 734 -43.99 -8.97 15.05
C GLU A 734 -45.01 -8.11 15.80
N ARG A 735 -45.09 -8.25 17.13
CA ARG A 735 -45.93 -7.39 17.98
C ARG A 735 -45.53 -5.92 17.84
N ILE A 736 -44.25 -5.61 18.03
CA ILE A 736 -43.72 -4.25 17.94
C ILE A 736 -43.96 -3.68 16.53
N ALA A 737 -43.63 -4.43 15.47
CA ALA A 737 -43.83 -3.98 14.10
C ALA A 737 -45.30 -3.69 13.78
N ALA A 738 -46.23 -4.55 14.24
CA ALA A 738 -47.66 -4.35 14.04
C ALA A 738 -48.21 -3.13 14.78
N GLU A 739 -47.77 -2.89 16.02
CA GLU A 739 -48.17 -1.73 16.81
C GLU A 739 -47.76 -0.41 16.16
N TYR A 740 -46.51 -0.30 15.70
CA TYR A 740 -46.04 0.91 15.02
C TYR A 740 -46.67 1.10 13.64
N MET A 741 -46.84 0.02 12.87
CA MET A 741 -47.54 0.10 11.59
C MET A 741 -48.99 0.59 11.72
N ALA A 742 -49.67 0.25 12.81
CA ALA A 742 -51.03 0.71 13.09
C ALA A 742 -51.12 2.22 13.39
N LEU A 743 -50.02 2.85 13.83
CA LEU A 743 -49.96 4.29 14.12
C LEU A 743 -49.79 5.14 12.86
N LEU A 744 -49.43 4.54 11.71
CA LEU A 744 -49.25 5.27 10.45
C LEU A 744 -50.61 5.66 9.86
N GLY A 745 -50.73 6.92 9.43
CA GLY A 745 -51.99 7.52 8.99
C GLY A 745 -52.38 7.24 7.54
N SER A 746 -51.41 6.97 6.66
CA SER A 746 -51.64 6.74 5.23
C SER A 746 -51.35 5.29 4.81
N GLU A 747 -52.03 4.79 3.77
CA GLU A 747 -51.70 3.48 3.18
C GLU A 747 -50.32 3.47 2.53
N GLU A 748 -49.87 4.61 1.99
CA GLU A 748 -48.54 4.77 1.39
C GLU A 748 -47.42 4.61 2.42
N ASP A 749 -47.54 5.26 3.59
CA ASP A 749 -46.57 5.13 4.69
C ASP A 749 -46.52 3.69 5.23
N ARG A 750 -47.69 3.03 5.34
CA ARG A 750 -47.76 1.62 5.77
C ARG A 750 -47.09 0.70 4.76
N GLY A 751 -47.29 0.94 3.47
CA GLY A 751 -46.61 0.20 2.39
C GLY A 751 -45.10 0.38 2.46
N CYS A 752 -44.63 1.62 2.54
CA CYS A 752 -43.21 1.95 2.66
C CYS A 752 -42.56 1.33 3.92
N PHE A 753 -43.23 1.42 5.08
CA PHE A 753 -42.79 0.77 6.32
C PHE A 753 -42.62 -0.74 6.15
N ALA A 754 -43.62 -1.41 5.57
CA ALA A 754 -43.59 -2.85 5.37
C ALA A 754 -42.49 -3.28 4.39
N GLU A 755 -42.29 -2.53 3.29
CA GLU A 755 -41.24 -2.80 2.31
C GLU A 755 -39.83 -2.64 2.91
N LEU A 756 -39.58 -1.55 3.63
CA LEU A 756 -38.28 -1.29 4.26
C LEU A 756 -37.97 -2.28 5.40
N LEU A 757 -38.97 -2.65 6.20
CA LEU A 757 -38.83 -3.67 7.23
C LEU A 757 -38.51 -5.04 6.62
N GLN A 758 -39.25 -5.42 5.57
CA GLN A 758 -39.01 -6.69 4.87
C GLN A 758 -37.63 -6.71 4.23
N LEU A 759 -37.22 -5.63 3.56
CA LEU A 759 -35.89 -5.51 2.98
C LEU A 759 -34.81 -5.66 4.06
N SER A 760 -34.96 -4.98 5.19
CA SER A 760 -34.04 -5.08 6.34
C SER A 760 -33.92 -6.52 6.83
N ARG A 761 -35.05 -7.23 6.99
CA ARG A 761 -35.07 -8.65 7.38
C ARG A 761 -34.46 -9.59 6.33
N THR A 762 -34.55 -9.26 5.05
CA THR A 762 -33.95 -10.03 3.94
C THR A 762 -32.42 -9.87 3.90
N VAL A 763 -31.89 -8.66 4.13
CA VAL A 763 -30.44 -8.41 4.01
C VAL A 763 -29.65 -8.80 5.25
N PHE A 764 -30.25 -8.72 6.43
CA PHE A 764 -29.55 -8.92 7.71
C PHE A 764 -28.88 -10.29 7.88
N PRO A 765 -29.43 -11.43 7.40
CA PRO A 765 -28.72 -12.71 7.42
C PRO A 765 -27.33 -12.63 6.77
N TYR A 766 -27.15 -11.88 5.69
CA TYR A 766 -25.83 -11.66 5.10
C TYR A 766 -24.97 -10.79 6.02
N VAL A 767 -25.53 -9.68 6.53
CA VAL A 767 -24.83 -8.73 7.41
C VAL A 767 -24.23 -9.44 8.62
N GLU A 768 -24.83 -10.52 9.11
CA GLU A 768 -24.21 -11.31 10.18
C GLU A 768 -23.39 -12.49 9.67
N ASN A 769 -23.87 -13.24 8.68
CA ASN A 769 -23.20 -14.47 8.24
C ASN A 769 -21.88 -14.21 7.51
N HIS A 770 -21.69 -13.03 6.91
CA HIS A 770 -20.44 -12.71 6.23
C HIS A 770 -19.25 -12.76 7.20
N ASN A 771 -19.47 -12.33 8.45
CA ASN A 771 -18.46 -12.37 9.52
C ASN A 771 -17.98 -13.82 9.73
N PHE A 772 -18.89 -14.79 9.89
CA PHE A 772 -18.49 -16.19 10.08
C PHE A 772 -17.59 -16.71 8.95
N PHE A 773 -17.91 -16.41 7.68
CA PHE A 773 -17.11 -16.90 6.57
C PHE A 773 -15.77 -16.18 6.42
N VAL A 774 -15.76 -14.86 6.58
CA VAL A 774 -14.58 -14.04 6.26
C VAL A 774 -13.70 -13.86 7.50
N GLU A 775 -14.22 -13.19 8.52
CA GLU A 775 -13.44 -12.73 9.68
C GLU A 775 -13.14 -13.86 10.65
N HIS A 776 -13.96 -14.93 10.64
CA HIS A 776 -13.70 -16.13 11.42
C HIS A 776 -13.08 -17.24 10.56
N TRP A 777 -13.81 -17.85 9.62
CA TRP A 777 -13.33 -19.06 8.94
C TRP A 777 -12.12 -18.80 8.04
N HIS A 778 -12.23 -17.91 7.07
CA HIS A 778 -11.11 -17.60 6.17
C HIS A 778 -9.89 -17.10 6.94
N HIS A 779 -10.05 -16.12 7.83
CA HIS A 779 -8.93 -15.58 8.60
C HIS A 779 -8.26 -16.64 9.49
N THR A 780 -9.02 -17.56 10.10
CA THR A 780 -8.42 -18.70 10.83
C THR A 780 -7.46 -19.48 9.94
N VAL A 781 -7.91 -19.86 8.74
CA VAL A 781 -7.07 -20.59 7.79
C VAL A 781 -5.88 -19.73 7.36
N PHE A 782 -6.09 -18.45 7.07
CA PHE A 782 -5.04 -17.51 6.66
C PHE A 782 -3.94 -17.41 7.71
N TRP A 783 -4.28 -17.16 8.98
CA TRP A 783 -3.30 -17.06 10.06
C TRP A 783 -2.54 -18.36 10.28
N ASN A 784 -3.21 -19.50 10.15
CA ASN A 784 -2.55 -20.79 10.25
C ASN A 784 -1.59 -21.05 9.07
N LYS A 785 -1.91 -20.59 7.86
CA LYS A 785 -0.98 -20.60 6.72
C LYS A 785 0.24 -19.72 6.96
N ILE A 786 0.09 -18.55 7.56
CA ILE A 786 1.23 -17.70 7.93
C ILE A 786 2.12 -18.39 8.97
N ARG A 787 1.54 -19.10 9.94
CA ARG A 787 2.30 -19.94 10.89
C ARG A 787 3.02 -21.11 10.23
N GLU A 788 2.50 -21.67 9.13
CA GLU A 788 3.24 -22.66 8.34
C GLU A 788 4.53 -22.06 7.75
N PHE A 789 4.50 -20.82 7.24
CA PHE A 789 5.74 -20.11 6.86
C PHE A 789 6.64 -19.82 8.07
N GLY A 790 6.07 -19.47 9.23
CA GLY A 790 6.80 -19.30 10.48
C GLY A 790 7.56 -20.57 10.89
N LYS A 791 7.00 -21.77 10.67
CA LYS A 791 7.68 -23.05 10.88
C LYS A 791 8.88 -23.22 9.96
N VAL A 792 8.75 -22.87 8.68
CA VAL A 792 9.87 -22.88 7.72
C VAL A 792 10.96 -21.92 8.18
N PHE A 793 10.61 -20.68 8.53
CA PHE A 793 11.60 -19.69 9.00
C PHE A 793 12.29 -20.12 10.30
N LYS A 794 11.57 -20.77 11.22
CA LYS A 794 12.15 -21.33 12.45
C LYS A 794 13.13 -22.46 12.13
N ALA A 795 12.77 -23.37 11.22
CA ALA A 795 13.63 -24.47 10.80
C ALA A 795 14.96 -23.98 10.20
N HIS A 796 14.93 -22.85 9.48
CA HIS A 796 16.11 -22.23 8.85
C HIS A 796 16.77 -21.13 9.70
N GLY A 797 16.35 -20.93 10.95
CA GLY A 797 16.98 -20.00 11.89
C GLY A 797 16.73 -18.51 11.63
N PHE A 798 15.78 -18.17 10.76
CA PHE A 798 15.37 -16.77 10.53
C PHE A 798 14.62 -16.20 11.73
N VAL A 799 13.94 -17.06 12.49
CA VAL A 799 13.18 -16.69 13.69
C VAL A 799 13.44 -17.70 14.83
N HIS A 800 13.16 -17.32 16.08
CA HIS A 800 13.31 -18.21 17.23
C HIS A 800 12.03 -19.00 17.52
N GLU A 801 10.88 -18.33 17.46
CA GLU A 801 9.56 -18.91 17.60
C GLU A 801 8.72 -18.77 16.32
N ILE A 802 7.71 -19.62 16.15
CA ILE A 802 6.88 -19.62 14.92
C ILE A 802 6.20 -18.25 14.73
N ASP A 803 5.62 -17.72 15.81
CA ASP A 803 4.85 -16.47 15.78
C ASP A 803 5.76 -15.21 15.76
N ASP A 804 7.09 -15.37 15.81
CA ASP A 804 8.02 -14.26 15.57
C ASP A 804 7.87 -13.68 14.16
N ILE A 805 7.37 -14.47 13.20
CA ILE A 805 7.12 -14.02 11.83
C ILE A 805 6.18 -12.81 11.78
N PHE A 806 5.25 -12.67 12.73
CA PHE A 806 4.28 -11.57 12.78
C PHE A 806 4.93 -10.22 13.16
N HIS A 807 6.18 -10.23 13.64
CA HIS A 807 6.97 -9.01 13.84
C HIS A 807 7.64 -8.49 12.55
N LEU A 808 7.48 -9.18 11.43
CA LEU A 808 7.92 -8.73 10.11
C LEU A 808 6.69 -8.29 9.31
N ASN A 809 6.80 -7.22 8.53
CA ASN A 809 5.72 -6.86 7.62
C ASN A 809 5.75 -7.76 6.36
N ARG A 810 4.68 -7.76 5.57
CA ARG A 810 4.54 -8.66 4.41
C ARG A 810 5.66 -8.53 3.37
N TYR A 811 6.25 -7.34 3.21
CA TYR A 811 7.33 -7.11 2.24
C TYR A 811 8.67 -7.66 2.75
N GLU A 812 8.89 -7.58 4.06
CA GLU A 812 10.08 -8.13 4.70
C GLU A 812 10.04 -9.65 4.72
N ILE A 813 8.88 -10.26 4.95
CA ILE A 813 8.71 -11.71 4.84
C ILE A 813 8.98 -12.17 3.41
N GLU A 814 8.48 -11.46 2.40
CA GLU A 814 8.79 -11.76 1.00
C GLU A 814 10.31 -11.68 0.74
N ALA A 815 10.97 -10.61 1.17
CA ALA A 815 12.42 -10.46 1.04
C ALA A 815 13.20 -11.58 1.76
N ALA A 816 12.77 -11.95 2.98
CA ALA A 816 13.35 -13.04 3.75
C ALA A 816 13.16 -14.40 3.06
N LEU A 817 12.00 -14.61 2.43
CA LEU A 817 11.70 -15.82 1.66
C LEU A 817 12.62 -15.94 0.45
N PHE A 818 12.84 -14.85 -0.28
CA PHE A 818 13.76 -14.83 -1.42
C PHE A 818 15.22 -15.05 -1.00
N ASP A 819 15.65 -14.50 0.15
CA ASP A 819 16.98 -14.78 0.72
C ASP A 819 17.15 -16.27 1.07
N LEU A 820 16.15 -16.85 1.74
CA LEU A 820 16.13 -18.28 2.07
C LEU A 820 16.20 -19.16 0.80
N VAL A 821 15.30 -18.94 -0.15
CA VAL A 821 15.22 -19.75 -1.38
C VAL A 821 16.48 -19.58 -2.23
N THR A 822 17.02 -18.36 -2.33
CA THR A 822 18.26 -18.11 -3.08
C THR A 822 19.43 -18.84 -2.44
N GLY A 823 19.59 -18.73 -1.12
CA GLY A 823 20.64 -19.42 -0.38
C GLY A 823 20.58 -20.94 -0.59
N TRP A 824 19.39 -21.52 -0.41
CA TRP A 824 19.14 -22.94 -0.67
C TRP A 824 19.48 -23.35 -2.10
N ALA A 825 19.01 -22.60 -3.11
CA ALA A 825 19.18 -22.94 -4.52
C ALA A 825 20.64 -22.95 -5.00
N VAL A 826 21.51 -22.15 -4.37
CA VAL A 826 22.95 -22.11 -4.70
C VAL A 826 23.84 -22.76 -3.63
N ALA A 827 23.25 -23.49 -2.68
CA ALA A 827 23.94 -24.11 -1.55
C ALA A 827 24.84 -23.14 -0.77
N THR A 828 24.38 -21.90 -0.58
CA THR A 828 25.06 -20.85 0.20
C THR A 828 24.20 -20.48 1.39
N PRO A 829 24.75 -20.30 2.61
CA PRO A 829 23.96 -19.87 3.75
C PRO A 829 23.21 -18.56 3.47
N ALA A 830 21.90 -18.55 3.74
CA ALA A 830 21.10 -17.34 3.69
C ALA A 830 21.62 -16.31 4.72
N ARG A 831 21.40 -15.02 4.46
CA ARG A 831 21.89 -13.95 5.36
C ARG A 831 20.94 -13.67 6.52
N GLY A 832 19.67 -13.93 6.32
CA GLY A 832 18.57 -13.66 7.24
C GLY A 832 18.76 -14.23 8.65
N PRO A 833 19.30 -15.44 8.85
CA PRO A 833 19.54 -15.99 10.19
C PRO A 833 20.51 -15.14 11.04
N ALA A 834 21.37 -14.33 10.42
CA ALA A 834 22.27 -13.42 11.13
C ALA A 834 21.66 -12.03 11.41
N MET A 835 20.49 -11.72 10.87
CA MET A 835 19.91 -10.37 10.86
C MET A 835 18.53 -10.32 11.52
N TRP A 836 17.60 -11.16 11.07
CA TRP A 836 16.20 -11.11 11.49
C TRP A 836 15.97 -11.38 12.98
N PRO A 837 16.65 -12.33 13.65
CA PRO A 837 16.41 -12.56 15.07
C PRO A 837 16.68 -11.32 15.94
N ALA A 838 17.74 -10.56 15.63
CA ALA A 838 18.06 -9.34 16.36
C ALA A 838 17.04 -8.23 16.12
N GLU A 839 16.57 -8.09 14.87
CA GLU A 839 15.53 -7.12 14.52
C GLU A 839 14.20 -7.45 15.20
N ILE A 840 13.81 -8.72 15.25
CA ILE A 840 12.58 -9.17 15.93
C ILE A 840 12.63 -8.85 17.42
N VAL A 841 13.77 -9.08 18.09
CA VAL A 841 13.95 -8.71 19.51
C VAL A 841 13.78 -7.20 19.71
N ARG A 842 14.37 -6.38 18.84
CA ARG A 842 14.19 -4.92 18.87
C ARG A 842 12.71 -4.54 18.70
N ARG A 843 11.99 -5.16 17.76
CA ARG A 843 10.57 -4.85 17.51
C ARG A 843 9.65 -5.28 18.64
N LYS A 844 9.94 -6.40 19.29
CA LYS A 844 9.27 -6.83 20.53
C LYS A 844 9.41 -5.77 21.62
N HIS A 845 10.61 -5.21 21.78
CA HIS A 845 10.85 -4.12 22.74
C HIS A 845 10.03 -2.87 22.39
N ILE A 846 10.03 -2.46 21.11
CA ILE A 846 9.24 -1.30 20.65
C ILE A 846 7.76 -1.51 20.96
N ARG A 847 7.19 -2.65 20.55
CA ARG A 847 5.77 -2.95 20.79
C ARG A 847 5.43 -2.97 22.29
N ALA A 848 6.29 -3.55 23.13
CA ALA A 848 6.09 -3.53 24.58
C ALA A 848 6.05 -2.10 25.15
N GLY A 849 6.86 -1.18 24.63
CA GLY A 849 6.80 0.25 24.95
C GLY A 849 5.46 0.88 24.54
N LEU A 850 4.99 0.60 23.32
CA LEU A 850 3.71 1.10 22.81
C LEU A 850 2.50 0.59 23.61
N CYS A 851 2.53 -0.66 24.08
CA CYS A 851 1.44 -1.24 24.89
C CYS A 851 1.23 -0.52 26.23
N ASN A 852 2.23 0.21 26.73
CA ASN A 852 2.11 1.00 27.96
C ASN A 852 1.52 2.40 27.75
N TRP A 853 1.20 2.76 26.50
CA TRP A 853 0.65 4.05 26.14
C TRP A 853 -0.85 3.97 25.83
N THR A 854 -1.61 4.96 26.30
CA THR A 854 -3.05 5.04 26.02
C THR A 854 -3.31 5.96 24.85
N ALA A 855 -3.76 5.38 23.74
CA ALA A 855 -4.15 6.12 22.55
C ALA A 855 -5.40 7.01 22.81
N PRO A 856 -5.34 8.32 22.47
CA PRO A 856 -6.50 9.20 22.49
C PRO A 856 -7.65 8.64 21.65
N PRO A 857 -8.92 8.83 22.06
CA PRO A 857 -10.06 8.28 21.34
C PRO A 857 -10.24 8.89 19.95
N ALA A 858 -9.82 10.15 19.77
CA ALA A 858 -9.85 10.84 18.48
C ALA A 858 -8.76 11.92 18.40
N LEU A 859 -8.51 12.41 17.19
CA LEU A 859 -7.53 13.43 16.80
C LEU A 859 -8.17 14.43 15.84
N GLY A 860 -7.69 15.67 15.87
CA GLY A 860 -8.13 16.73 14.96
C GLY A 860 -9.47 17.37 15.32
N VAL A 861 -10.04 18.09 14.36
CA VAL A 861 -11.28 18.85 14.52
C VAL A 861 -12.47 17.96 14.17
N PRO A 862 -13.45 17.78 15.07
CA PRO A 862 -14.61 16.96 14.77
C PRO A 862 -15.50 17.56 13.68
N PRO A 863 -16.11 16.73 12.81
CA PRO A 863 -17.04 17.21 11.79
C PRO A 863 -18.36 17.64 12.43
N GLU A 864 -19.08 18.56 11.78
CA GLU A 864 -20.44 18.95 12.23
C GLU A 864 -21.40 17.76 12.17
N ASN A 865 -21.31 16.94 11.12
CA ASN A 865 -22.12 15.74 10.92
C ASN A 865 -21.26 14.58 10.41
N VAL A 866 -21.49 13.38 10.94
CA VAL A 866 -20.94 12.13 10.40
C VAL A 866 -22.00 11.55 9.48
N ALA A 867 -21.67 11.39 8.19
CA ALA A 867 -22.63 10.93 7.17
C ALA A 867 -22.35 9.50 6.66
N ASP A 868 -21.18 8.91 6.97
CA ASP A 868 -20.84 7.57 6.48
C ASP A 868 -21.65 6.49 7.23
N PRO A 869 -22.49 5.72 6.51
CA PRO A 869 -23.30 4.64 7.08
C PRO A 869 -22.55 3.63 7.94
N LEU A 870 -21.36 3.23 7.50
CA LEU A 870 -20.56 2.20 8.14
C LEU A 870 -19.99 2.74 9.45
N VAL A 871 -19.49 3.98 9.44
CA VAL A 871 -18.93 4.64 10.62
C VAL A 871 -19.99 4.83 11.72
N ILE A 872 -21.21 5.22 11.33
CA ILE A 872 -22.34 5.37 12.26
C ILE A 872 -22.74 4.02 12.86
N MET A 873 -22.91 3.01 12.00
CA MET A 873 -23.49 1.72 12.41
C MET A 873 -22.53 0.90 13.26
N LEU A 874 -21.26 0.81 12.85
CA LEU A 874 -20.29 -0.08 13.48
C LEU A 874 -19.64 0.58 14.71
N TRP A 875 -19.16 1.81 14.58
CA TRP A 875 -18.48 2.53 15.67
C TRP A 875 -19.42 3.39 16.53
N GLY A 876 -20.70 3.53 16.16
CA GLY A 876 -21.65 4.36 16.92
C GLY A 876 -21.26 5.85 16.92
N LEU A 877 -20.45 6.28 15.94
CA LEU A 877 -19.92 7.63 15.90
C LEU A 877 -20.98 8.59 15.39
N THR A 878 -21.54 9.39 16.31
CA THR A 878 -22.51 10.44 16.03
C THR A 878 -22.02 11.77 16.58
N GLY A 879 -22.66 12.88 16.19
CA GLY A 879 -22.35 14.19 16.79
C GLY A 879 -22.53 14.21 18.31
N GLU A 880 -23.43 13.39 18.86
CA GLU A 880 -23.58 13.23 20.32
C GLU A 880 -22.42 12.48 20.95
N THR A 881 -22.02 11.34 20.36
CA THR A 881 -20.87 10.54 20.83
C THR A 881 -19.59 11.39 20.87
N ILE A 882 -19.34 12.18 19.81
CA ILE A 882 -18.19 13.08 19.71
C ILE A 882 -18.23 14.15 20.81
N ARG A 883 -19.39 14.78 21.05
CA ARG A 883 -19.55 15.78 22.13
C ARG A 883 -19.30 15.15 23.51
N ASN A 884 -19.75 13.93 23.73
CA ASN A 884 -19.52 13.21 24.99
C ASN A 884 -18.02 12.95 25.21
N TRP A 885 -17.26 12.60 24.17
CA TRP A 885 -15.80 12.43 24.27
C TRP A 885 -15.07 13.74 24.58
N LEU A 886 -15.51 14.87 24.01
CA LEU A 886 -14.98 16.19 24.34
C LEU A 886 -15.32 16.60 25.80
N GLY A 887 -16.55 16.33 26.25
CA GLY A 887 -17.03 16.66 27.60
C GLY A 887 -16.47 15.76 28.72
N ALA A 888 -16.15 14.50 28.43
CA ALA A 888 -15.46 13.61 29.37
C ALA A 888 -14.07 14.12 29.76
N SER A 889 -13.46 14.98 28.92
CA SER A 889 -12.18 15.64 29.21
C SER A 889 -12.32 16.83 30.18
N SER A 890 -13.54 17.31 30.45
CA SER A 890 -13.80 18.43 31.37
C SER A 890 -14.38 18.03 32.74
N ASP A 891 -14.89 16.80 32.90
CA ASP A 891 -15.62 16.36 34.10
C ASP A 891 -14.95 15.20 34.87
N THR A 892 -13.65 14.94 34.68
CA THR A 892 -12.87 14.21 35.69
C THR A 892 -12.49 15.15 36.84
N ASP A 893 -13.50 15.74 37.49
CA ASP A 893 -13.32 16.41 38.76
C ASP A 893 -13.13 15.32 39.83
N THR A 894 -11.88 14.98 40.14
CA THR A 894 -11.49 14.17 41.31
C THR A 894 -11.71 14.93 42.63
N GLY A 895 -12.70 15.81 42.69
CA GLY A 895 -12.87 16.88 43.66
C GLY A 895 -14.20 16.93 44.39
N SER A 896 -14.98 15.84 44.50
CA SER A 896 -15.90 15.59 45.63
C SER A 896 -16.50 14.18 45.49
N GLY A 897 -16.97 13.57 46.59
CA GLY A 897 -17.46 12.18 46.64
C GLY A 897 -18.75 11.89 45.85
N ALA A 898 -18.79 12.22 44.56
CA ALA A 898 -19.83 11.82 43.62
C ALA A 898 -19.49 10.44 43.01
N ALA A 899 -20.49 9.56 42.94
CA ALA A 899 -20.36 8.23 42.36
C ALA A 899 -19.92 8.30 40.89
N VAL A 900 -18.91 7.51 40.52
CA VAL A 900 -18.39 7.42 39.15
C VAL A 900 -19.51 6.94 38.22
N ARG A 901 -19.88 7.78 37.24
CA ARG A 901 -20.89 7.47 36.22
C ARG A 901 -20.30 7.56 34.83
N LEU A 902 -20.56 6.53 34.03
CA LEU A 902 -20.21 6.45 32.62
C LEU A 902 -21.49 6.45 31.78
N LYS A 903 -21.40 7.08 30.60
CA LYS A 903 -22.48 7.13 29.62
C LYS A 903 -22.01 6.45 28.34
N GLY A 904 -22.82 5.55 27.80
CA GLY A 904 -22.63 4.90 26.52
C GLY A 904 -23.94 4.82 25.73
N CYS A 905 -23.96 3.97 24.71
CA CYS A 905 -25.13 3.64 23.91
C CYS A 905 -25.96 2.55 24.62
N ALA A 906 -27.27 2.79 24.75
CA ALA A 906 -28.24 1.80 25.18
C ALA A 906 -28.36 0.68 24.13
N ALA A 907 -27.82 -0.50 24.44
CA ALA A 907 -27.70 -1.60 23.47
C ALA A 907 -28.74 -2.70 23.66
N SER A 908 -29.06 -3.03 24.91
CA SER A 908 -30.01 -4.07 25.30
C SER A 908 -30.65 -3.70 26.64
N PRO A 909 -31.98 -3.86 26.82
CA PRO A 909 -32.74 -3.21 27.88
C PRO A 909 -32.59 -3.91 29.23
N GLY A 910 -32.96 -3.19 30.28
CA GLY A 910 -33.02 -3.68 31.66
C GLY A 910 -31.96 -3.08 32.58
N VAL A 911 -32.20 -3.23 33.89
CA VAL A 911 -31.36 -2.66 34.95
C VAL A 911 -30.92 -3.76 35.90
N VAL A 912 -29.61 -3.90 36.08
CA VAL A 912 -29.02 -4.91 36.97
C VAL A 912 -27.86 -4.35 37.78
N GLU A 913 -27.59 -5.00 38.92
CA GLU A 913 -26.41 -4.76 39.74
C GLU A 913 -25.60 -6.03 39.89
N GLY A 914 -24.29 -5.90 39.92
CA GLY A 914 -23.40 -7.05 40.01
C GLY A 914 -21.96 -6.64 40.23
N ARG A 915 -21.12 -7.66 40.42
CA ARG A 915 -19.68 -7.50 40.56
C ARG A 915 -19.05 -7.33 39.19
N ALA A 916 -18.28 -6.26 39.00
CA ALA A 916 -17.55 -6.00 37.77
C ALA A 916 -16.44 -7.04 37.56
N ARG A 917 -16.34 -7.53 36.33
CA ARG A 917 -15.25 -8.38 35.84
C ARG A 917 -14.67 -7.77 34.57
N VAL A 918 -13.49 -7.16 34.70
CA VAL A 918 -12.77 -6.57 33.57
C VAL A 918 -12.00 -7.67 32.84
N VAL A 919 -12.28 -7.84 31.55
CA VAL A 919 -11.68 -8.83 30.64
C VAL A 919 -11.08 -8.10 29.44
N SER A 920 -9.77 -8.20 29.25
CA SER A 920 -9.06 -7.58 28.11
C SER A 920 -8.84 -8.53 26.94
N SER A 921 -8.88 -9.84 27.17
CA SER A 921 -8.66 -10.88 26.15
C SER A 921 -9.43 -12.17 26.47
N ALA A 922 -9.58 -13.02 25.46
CA ALA A 922 -10.30 -14.29 25.60
C ALA A 922 -9.71 -15.23 26.67
N ASP A 923 -8.40 -15.18 26.89
CA ASP A 923 -7.70 -16.02 27.88
C ASP A 923 -8.15 -15.78 29.32
N GLN A 924 -8.79 -14.63 29.60
CA GLN A 924 -9.33 -14.27 30.91
C GLN A 924 -10.81 -14.65 31.05
N LEU A 925 -11.47 -15.11 30.00
CA LEU A 925 -12.87 -15.59 30.06
C LEU A 925 -13.09 -16.73 31.06
N PRO A 926 -12.14 -17.66 31.29
CA PRO A 926 -12.26 -18.66 32.36
C PRO A 926 -12.44 -18.06 33.77
N ASP A 927 -12.01 -16.82 34.01
CA ASP A 927 -12.12 -16.15 35.32
C ASP A 927 -13.48 -15.47 35.54
N VAL A 928 -14.36 -15.44 34.52
CA VAL A 928 -15.71 -14.89 34.62
C VAL A 928 -16.57 -15.81 35.47
N LEU A 929 -17.06 -15.28 36.59
CA LEU A 929 -17.90 -16.03 37.53
C LEU A 929 -19.38 -15.85 37.22
N GLN A 930 -20.19 -16.76 37.77
CA GLN A 930 -21.64 -16.62 37.74
C GLN A 930 -22.06 -15.27 38.33
N ASP A 931 -22.99 -14.61 37.65
CA ASP A 931 -23.58 -13.32 37.99
C ASP A 931 -22.63 -12.10 37.95
N ASP A 932 -21.41 -12.25 37.42
CA ASP A 932 -20.52 -11.10 37.16
C ASP A 932 -21.15 -10.18 36.08
N ILE A 933 -20.77 -8.90 36.09
CA ILE A 933 -21.00 -7.94 35.01
C ILE A 933 -19.71 -7.88 34.20
N LEU A 934 -19.78 -8.30 32.93
CA LEU A 934 -18.63 -8.29 32.04
C LEU A 934 -18.31 -6.85 31.63
N ILE A 935 -17.05 -6.46 31.77
CA ILE A 935 -16.52 -5.18 31.31
C ILE A 935 -15.33 -5.47 30.40
N CYS A 936 -15.35 -5.00 29.16
CA CYS A 936 -14.30 -5.32 28.21
C CYS A 936 -14.10 -4.20 27.17
N PRO A 937 -12.96 -4.12 26.49
CA PRO A 937 -12.77 -3.12 25.43
C PRO A 937 -13.80 -3.31 24.31
N VAL A 938 -13.94 -4.56 23.86
CA VAL A 938 -14.85 -5.03 22.82
C VAL A 938 -15.28 -6.47 23.18
N THR A 939 -16.44 -6.89 22.69
CA THR A 939 -16.92 -8.28 22.80
C THR A 939 -16.91 -8.94 21.43
N SER A 940 -16.78 -10.27 21.41
CA SER A 940 -16.86 -11.08 20.20
C SER A 940 -18.04 -12.05 20.25
N PRO A 941 -18.69 -12.41 19.12
CA PRO A 941 -19.66 -13.50 19.06
C PRO A 941 -19.14 -14.82 19.63
N SER A 942 -17.83 -15.08 19.54
CA SER A 942 -17.22 -16.29 20.12
C SER A 942 -17.24 -16.31 21.64
N TRP A 943 -17.57 -15.20 22.29
CA TRP A 943 -17.76 -15.18 23.74
C TRP A 943 -19.18 -15.58 24.13
N ALA A 944 -20.09 -15.84 23.19
CA ALA A 944 -21.48 -16.24 23.48
C ALA A 944 -21.62 -17.30 24.60
N PRO A 945 -20.75 -18.31 24.75
CA PRO A 945 -20.89 -19.27 25.84
C PRO A 945 -20.81 -18.67 27.26
N ILE A 946 -20.10 -17.55 27.44
CA ILE A 946 -20.03 -16.89 28.76
C ILE A 946 -21.25 -16.01 29.03
N PHE A 947 -22.07 -15.66 28.01
CA PHE A 947 -23.24 -14.81 28.18
C PHE A 947 -24.29 -15.48 29.08
N GLY A 948 -24.34 -16.81 29.10
CA GLY A 948 -25.17 -17.56 30.04
C GLY A 948 -24.79 -17.41 31.52
N ARG A 949 -23.59 -16.90 31.83
CA ARG A 949 -23.09 -16.75 33.21
C ARG A 949 -23.21 -15.34 33.76
N ILE A 950 -23.27 -14.32 32.90
CA ILE A 950 -23.18 -12.91 33.31
C ILE A 950 -24.56 -12.27 33.47
N LYS A 951 -24.62 -11.14 34.18
CA LYS A 951 -25.85 -10.34 34.34
C LYS A 951 -25.98 -9.18 33.37
N ALA A 952 -24.86 -8.64 32.90
CA ALA A 952 -24.82 -7.54 31.94
C ALA A 952 -23.46 -7.47 31.24
N VAL A 953 -23.44 -6.74 30.12
CA VAL A 953 -22.23 -6.44 29.34
C VAL A 953 -22.01 -4.93 29.28
N VAL A 954 -20.79 -4.49 29.56
CA VAL A 954 -20.33 -3.12 29.36
C VAL A 954 -19.11 -3.16 28.44
N SER A 955 -19.14 -2.41 27.34
CA SER A 955 -17.97 -2.26 26.47
C SER A 955 -17.51 -0.82 26.31
N ASP A 956 -16.20 -0.64 26.13
CA ASP A 956 -15.62 0.68 25.85
C ASP A 956 -15.99 1.15 24.45
N VAL A 957 -16.14 0.22 23.51
CA VAL A 957 -16.38 0.52 22.10
C VAL A 957 -17.57 -0.28 21.57
N GLY A 958 -18.23 0.26 20.54
CA GLY A 958 -19.33 -0.39 19.82
C GLY A 958 -20.56 0.50 19.68
N GLY A 959 -21.31 0.30 18.59
CA GLY A 959 -22.64 0.86 18.40
C GLY A 959 -23.76 -0.14 18.70
N ILE A 960 -25.01 0.26 18.47
CA ILE A 960 -26.21 -0.57 18.71
C ILE A 960 -26.23 -1.85 17.85
N MET A 961 -25.49 -1.86 16.75
CA MET A 961 -25.33 -3.00 15.83
C MET A 961 -23.99 -3.73 16.00
N SER A 962 -23.20 -3.38 17.02
CA SER A 962 -22.03 -4.19 17.37
C SER A 962 -22.45 -5.58 17.83
N HIS A 963 -21.57 -6.57 17.64
CA HIS A 963 -21.85 -7.94 18.05
C HIS A 963 -22.20 -8.06 19.53
N GLY A 964 -21.53 -7.31 20.41
CA GLY A 964 -21.89 -7.25 21.83
C GLY A 964 -23.35 -6.88 22.07
N ALA A 965 -23.83 -5.88 21.35
CA ALA A 965 -25.21 -5.43 21.43
C ALA A 965 -26.20 -6.46 20.86
N ILE A 966 -25.87 -7.09 19.72
CA ILE A 966 -26.70 -8.13 19.09
C ILE A 966 -26.80 -9.36 19.98
N VAL A 967 -25.67 -9.91 20.44
CA VAL A 967 -25.64 -11.10 21.29
C VAL A 967 -26.34 -10.80 22.62
N ALA A 968 -26.11 -9.65 23.25
CA ALA A 968 -26.81 -9.30 24.49
C ALA A 968 -28.34 -9.27 24.33
N ARG A 969 -28.86 -8.74 23.21
CA ARG A 969 -30.30 -8.75 22.93
C ARG A 969 -30.85 -10.15 22.70
N GLU A 970 -30.15 -10.99 21.95
CA GLU A 970 -30.56 -12.37 21.67
C GLU A 970 -30.54 -13.25 22.94
N TYR A 971 -29.69 -12.90 23.92
CA TYR A 971 -29.65 -13.53 25.25
C TYR A 971 -30.51 -12.82 26.31
N GLY A 972 -31.15 -11.69 25.99
CA GLY A 972 -31.98 -10.93 26.93
C GLY A 972 -31.22 -10.27 28.09
N LEU A 973 -29.94 -9.93 27.90
CA LEU A 973 -29.07 -9.33 28.92
C LEU A 973 -28.99 -7.81 28.76
N PRO A 974 -29.07 -7.02 29.84
CA PRO A 974 -28.78 -5.59 29.80
C PRO A 974 -27.37 -5.30 29.26
N ALA A 975 -27.26 -4.32 28.36
CA ALA A 975 -25.97 -3.95 27.79
C ALA A 975 -25.82 -2.45 27.53
N VAL A 976 -24.62 -1.94 27.83
CA VAL A 976 -24.18 -0.58 27.51
C VAL A 976 -22.87 -0.65 26.76
N VAL A 977 -22.84 -0.14 25.52
CA VAL A 977 -21.65 -0.19 24.64
C VAL A 977 -21.13 1.20 24.36
N GLY A 978 -19.86 1.33 23.96
CA GLY A 978 -19.31 2.64 23.58
C GLY A 978 -19.11 3.61 24.75
N THR A 979 -18.79 3.10 25.95
CA THR A 979 -18.52 3.95 27.14
C THR A 979 -17.20 4.73 27.04
N GLY A 980 -16.34 4.40 26.09
CA GLY A 980 -15.04 5.02 25.81
C GLY A 980 -13.92 4.64 26.78
N VAL A 981 -14.21 4.56 28.07
CA VAL A 981 -13.21 4.43 29.16
C VAL A 981 -13.61 3.45 30.28
N GLY A 982 -14.63 2.62 30.06
CA GLY A 982 -15.15 1.67 31.06
C GLY A 982 -14.09 0.76 31.67
N THR A 983 -13.25 0.11 30.87
CA THR A 983 -12.17 -0.77 31.35
C THR A 983 -11.06 -0.05 32.11
N GLN A 984 -10.92 1.27 31.91
CA GLN A 984 -9.90 2.09 32.55
C GLN A 984 -10.37 2.63 33.91
N VAL A 985 -11.68 2.89 34.01
CA VAL A 985 -12.32 3.49 35.18
C VAL A 985 -12.80 2.43 36.17
N ILE A 986 -13.38 1.35 35.68
CA ILE A 986 -13.95 0.29 36.51
C ILE A 986 -12.91 -0.81 36.71
N ARG A 987 -12.77 -1.27 37.96
CA ARG A 987 -11.84 -2.34 38.34
C ARG A 987 -12.60 -3.62 38.68
N THR A 988 -12.00 -4.77 38.32
CA THR A 988 -12.52 -6.08 38.70
C THR A 988 -12.78 -6.15 40.21
N GLY A 989 -13.98 -6.56 40.60
CA GLY A 989 -14.41 -6.69 41.99
C GLY A 989 -15.33 -5.58 42.50
N GLN A 990 -15.37 -4.41 41.86
CA GLN A 990 -16.28 -3.33 42.26
C GLN A 990 -17.75 -3.70 41.97
N ARG A 991 -18.71 -3.23 42.77
CA ARG A 991 -20.12 -3.30 42.38
C ARG A 991 -20.46 -2.17 41.42
N VAL A 992 -21.15 -2.54 40.35
CA VAL A 992 -21.67 -1.60 39.37
C VAL A 992 -23.15 -1.83 39.13
N ARG A 993 -23.86 -0.75 38.86
CA ARG A 993 -25.22 -0.75 38.32
C ARG A 993 -25.14 -0.46 36.83
N VAL A 994 -25.72 -1.32 36.01
CA VAL A 994 -25.84 -1.15 34.56
C VAL A 994 -27.30 -0.95 34.24
N ASP A 995 -27.60 0.19 33.60
CA ASP A 995 -28.91 0.54 33.07
C ASP A 995 -28.81 0.55 31.53
N GLY A 996 -29.24 -0.56 30.95
CA GLY A 996 -29.25 -0.78 29.51
C GLY A 996 -30.34 -0.01 28.78
N ASP A 997 -31.35 0.49 29.49
CA ASP A 997 -32.43 1.31 28.93
C ASP A 997 -31.94 2.74 28.66
N THR A 998 -31.17 3.30 29.60
CA THR A 998 -30.65 4.66 29.49
C THR A 998 -29.20 4.72 29.02
N GLY A 999 -28.50 3.60 28.87
CA GLY A 999 -27.08 3.59 28.49
C GLY A 999 -26.15 4.10 29.60
N CYS A 1000 -26.50 3.89 30.86
CA CYS A 1000 -25.79 4.42 32.03
C CYS A 1000 -25.12 3.31 32.84
N VAL A 1001 -23.87 3.53 33.25
CA VAL A 1001 -23.15 2.63 34.17
C VAL A 1001 -22.67 3.42 35.37
N ALA A 1002 -22.97 2.96 36.58
CA ALA A 1002 -22.57 3.64 37.81
C ALA A 1002 -21.80 2.68 38.73
N VAL A 1003 -20.64 3.12 39.23
CA VAL A 1003 -19.98 2.45 40.36
C VAL A 1003 -20.76 2.82 41.62
N ILE A 1004 -21.19 1.80 42.38
CA ILE A 1004 -22.08 1.97 43.54
C ILE A 1004 -21.40 1.65 44.87
N ASP A 1005 -20.08 1.40 44.84
CA ASP A 1005 -19.21 1.15 45.99
C ASP A 1005 -18.28 2.32 46.29
#